data_AF-A0A2H9QNY2-F1
#
_entry.id   AF-A0A2H9QNY2-F1
#
_cell.length_a   1.000
_cell.length_b   1.000
_cell.length_c   1.000
_cell.angle_alpha   90.00
_cell.angle_beta   90.00
_cell.angle_gamma   90.00
#
_symmetry.space_group_name_H-M   'P 1'
#
loop_
_entity.id
_entity.type
_entity.pdbx_description
1 polymer ?
#
loop_
_entity_poly.entity_id
_entity_poly.type
_entity_poly.pdbx_seq_one_letter_code
_entity_poly.pdbx_strand_id
1 'polypeptide(L)'
;MKKILITLILGLFLVSFVSAGMSFSIQPHSVYNFGDKINTTLDISSNGEFNEIISINLKCGNGEVQVYKEFLSLSENLQKNVMVPVVKNFIGNLSGECKLDVFSGNKLEISSSLFKVSNSLKIEFLNWKDSFTPNEQIRIEGSAIKENGNNVDGTYFATIDDNNFSGEVNNGEFSISFKSPSDFLAGNHKFILKITEEEKNGEILNYGEKVTFLNVLQVPISIEVVLDKKDILPGEKLKGKVVLHDQTGESIPRVEVYVAVKNNNGEIIKKIISKTETPFEYLVEKNQSPSIFQVSAYSNDLINGADFNILENREISSEIINRTLTLTNTGNIFYEGDLILYIGLDNVSIPLSLPVGGYERYTLSAPDGDYDITVGSLKKRVSLSGNAIQVQKINQTEYSFTPFIWTFVLVVLAFGAYFIFKKWHKPHTFARSKKQKNVKKISEIRSVHESIPVFDSKKKVELSLSIVGTKQNATLGCISIKNYPEISSGQGNVKETFLRIEQIVEENKGFVYQNESYLFFILAPAITRTFKNQKVGVLISQQIKNILNEHNKKFKQRIEFGISVNYGTVITKIESNKIQFMSLGTLITTSKKLASFSLGKIIVSDKLLENMEEKIKGDLVQVGSLKGYKLENLVDKNSHSTFIKGFLARQERDKLKETNSEKKN
;
A
#
# COMPACT_ATOMS: atom_id res chain seq x y z
N MET A 1 34.61 -48.35 -83.54
CA MET A 1 33.21 -47.90 -83.42
C MET A 1 32.20 -49.04 -83.26
N LYS A 2 32.21 -50.13 -84.07
CA LYS A 2 31.24 -51.25 -83.93
C LYS A 2 31.20 -51.96 -82.55
N LYS A 3 32.34 -52.08 -81.85
CA LYS A 3 32.37 -52.72 -80.51
C LYS A 3 31.71 -51.88 -79.41
N ILE A 4 31.74 -50.55 -79.49
CA ILE A 4 31.13 -49.63 -78.50
C ILE A 4 29.60 -49.64 -78.62
N LEU A 5 29.06 -49.75 -79.84
CA LEU A 5 27.62 -49.82 -80.09
C LEU A 5 26.99 -51.09 -79.50
N ILE A 6 27.69 -52.22 -79.58
CA ILE A 6 27.23 -53.51 -79.04
C ILE A 6 27.25 -53.47 -77.50
N THR A 7 28.28 -52.88 -76.87
CA THR A 7 28.29 -52.72 -75.41
C THR A 7 27.22 -51.75 -74.91
N LEU A 8 26.88 -50.71 -75.69
CA LEU A 8 25.83 -49.75 -75.33
C LEU A 8 24.42 -50.36 -75.48
N ILE A 9 24.19 -51.19 -76.50
CA ILE A 9 22.93 -51.94 -76.67
C ILE A 9 22.79 -53.03 -75.60
N LEU A 10 23.87 -53.74 -75.26
CA LEU A 10 23.84 -54.74 -74.18
C LEU A 10 23.65 -54.08 -72.80
N GLY A 11 24.20 -52.87 -72.61
CA GLY A 11 23.95 -52.04 -71.42
C GLY A 11 22.50 -51.56 -71.32
N LEU A 12 21.81 -51.32 -72.44
CA LEU A 12 20.40 -50.90 -72.46
C LEU A 12 19.43 -52.03 -72.09
N PHE A 13 19.78 -53.30 -72.38
CA PHE A 13 18.96 -54.46 -72.01
C PHE A 13 19.11 -54.91 -70.55
N LEU A 14 20.07 -54.36 -69.81
CA LEU A 14 20.31 -54.70 -68.39
C LEU A 14 19.56 -53.79 -67.40
N VAL A 15 18.76 -52.82 -67.86
CA VAL A 15 18.12 -51.82 -66.96
C VAL A 15 16.63 -52.11 -66.71
N SER A 16 16.10 -53.27 -67.10
CA SER A 16 14.70 -53.63 -66.84
C SER A 16 14.50 -54.18 -65.41
N PHE A 17 14.81 -53.38 -64.39
CA PHE A 17 14.33 -53.65 -63.04
C PHE A 17 12.92 -53.07 -62.90
N VAL A 18 11.94 -53.90 -63.26
CA VAL A 18 10.54 -53.64 -62.94
C VAL A 18 10.37 -53.91 -61.44
N SER A 19 10.59 -52.89 -60.61
CA SER A 19 10.28 -52.95 -59.18
C SER A 19 8.85 -52.46 -58.96
N ALA A 20 8.08 -53.18 -58.15
CA ALA A 20 6.92 -52.58 -57.52
C ALA A 20 7.40 -51.40 -56.65
N GLY A 21 6.70 -50.28 -56.74
CA GLY A 21 6.97 -49.09 -55.95
C GLY A 21 5.94 -48.96 -54.85
N MET A 22 6.37 -48.98 -53.59
CA MET A 22 5.52 -48.61 -52.46
C MET A 22 5.81 -47.17 -52.06
N SER A 23 4.79 -46.42 -51.69
CA SER A 23 4.97 -45.10 -51.07
C SER A 23 3.83 -44.78 -50.12
N PHE A 24 4.07 -43.91 -49.15
CA PHE A 24 3.00 -43.38 -48.30
C PHE A 24 2.39 -42.16 -48.98
N SER A 25 1.13 -42.26 -49.41
CA SER A 25 0.39 -41.11 -49.96
C SER A 25 -0.08 -40.16 -48.86
N ILE A 26 -0.34 -40.68 -47.66
CA ILE A 26 -0.62 -39.88 -46.46
C ILE A 26 0.39 -40.25 -45.37
N GLN A 27 1.30 -39.33 -45.04
CA GLN A 27 2.28 -39.51 -43.97
C GLN A 27 1.64 -39.38 -42.58
N PRO A 28 2.16 -40.08 -41.56
CA PRO A 28 1.76 -39.85 -40.16
C PRO A 28 1.94 -38.39 -39.73
N HIS A 29 1.09 -37.92 -38.82
CA HIS A 29 1.27 -36.62 -38.15
C HIS A 29 2.56 -36.62 -37.32
N SER A 30 3.06 -35.42 -36.99
CA SER A 30 4.34 -35.28 -36.29
C SER A 30 4.30 -35.78 -34.84
N VAL A 31 3.14 -35.77 -34.18
CA VAL A 31 2.99 -36.19 -32.78
C VAL A 31 1.66 -36.95 -32.60
N TYR A 32 1.73 -38.03 -31.83
CA TYR A 32 0.60 -38.82 -31.36
C TYR A 32 0.69 -39.02 -29.85
N ASN A 33 -0.46 -39.03 -29.21
CA ASN A 33 -0.62 -39.40 -27.81
C ASN A 33 -1.21 -40.81 -27.68
N PHE A 34 -1.08 -41.42 -26.50
CA PHE A 34 -1.76 -42.69 -26.24
C PHE A 34 -3.29 -42.50 -26.34
N GLY A 35 -3.97 -43.48 -26.94
CA GLY A 35 -5.40 -43.44 -27.29
C GLY A 35 -5.67 -42.96 -28.72
N ASP A 36 -4.70 -42.33 -29.40
CA ASP A 36 -4.87 -41.87 -30.77
C ASP A 36 -4.88 -43.03 -31.79
N LYS A 37 -5.17 -42.69 -33.05
CA LYS A 37 -5.08 -43.60 -34.19
C LYS A 37 -4.19 -43.00 -35.27
N ILE A 38 -3.13 -43.70 -35.63
CA ILE A 38 -2.29 -43.32 -36.77
C ILE A 38 -3.03 -43.77 -38.03
N ASN A 39 -3.52 -42.80 -38.81
CA ASN A 39 -4.14 -43.03 -40.10
C ASN A 39 -3.12 -42.72 -41.19
N THR A 40 -2.82 -43.71 -42.02
CA THR A 40 -1.91 -43.56 -43.15
C THR A 40 -2.46 -44.33 -44.35
N THR A 41 -2.04 -43.95 -45.54
CA THR A 41 -2.42 -44.61 -46.78
C THR A 41 -1.17 -45.07 -47.51
N LEU A 42 -1.11 -46.37 -47.79
CA LEU A 42 -0.04 -47.02 -48.50
C LEU A 42 -0.46 -47.19 -49.97
N ASP A 43 0.29 -46.56 -50.87
CA ASP A 43 0.13 -46.69 -52.31
C ASP A 43 1.10 -47.76 -52.80
N ILE A 44 0.54 -48.87 -53.30
CA ILE A 44 1.29 -50.00 -53.83
C ILE A 44 1.11 -49.99 -55.34
N SER A 45 2.15 -49.58 -56.05
CA SER A 45 2.19 -49.60 -57.51
C SER A 45 2.90 -50.86 -57.99
N SER A 46 2.18 -51.68 -58.77
CA SER A 46 2.74 -52.90 -59.34
C SER A 46 2.70 -52.84 -60.86
N ASN A 47 3.83 -53.14 -61.49
CA ASN A 47 3.97 -53.25 -62.93
C ASN A 47 3.84 -54.72 -63.41
N GLY A 48 3.17 -55.58 -62.62
CA GLY A 48 2.94 -57.01 -62.87
C GLY A 48 2.12 -57.69 -61.76
N GLU A 49 2.01 -59.02 -61.76
CA GLU A 49 1.38 -59.76 -60.66
C GLU A 49 2.22 -59.66 -59.37
N PHE A 50 1.65 -59.04 -58.34
CA PHE A 50 2.28 -58.88 -57.03
C PHE A 50 1.58 -59.78 -56.02
N ASN A 51 2.27 -60.82 -55.52
CA ASN A 51 1.72 -61.86 -54.63
C ASN A 51 2.60 -62.02 -53.39
N GLU A 52 2.55 -61.07 -52.47
CA GLU A 52 3.43 -61.06 -51.28
C GLU A 52 2.68 -60.70 -49.99
N ILE A 53 3.27 -61.08 -48.85
CA ILE A 53 2.82 -60.65 -47.53
C ILE A 53 3.40 -59.26 -47.26
N ILE A 54 2.53 -58.29 -47.08
CA ILE A 54 2.90 -56.97 -46.58
C ILE A 54 2.75 -56.96 -45.08
N SER A 55 3.77 -56.48 -44.38
CA SER A 55 3.68 -56.17 -42.97
C SER A 55 4.21 -54.78 -42.67
N ILE A 56 3.61 -54.11 -41.69
CA ILE A 56 4.03 -52.80 -41.22
C ILE A 56 4.42 -52.95 -39.75
N ASN A 57 5.64 -52.54 -39.45
CA ASN A 57 6.15 -52.52 -38.09
C ASN A 57 6.26 -51.08 -37.61
N LEU A 58 5.73 -50.81 -36.43
CA LEU A 58 5.96 -49.56 -35.71
C LEU A 58 7.27 -49.70 -34.94
N LYS A 59 8.25 -48.87 -35.29
CA LYS A 59 9.56 -48.85 -34.67
C LYS A 59 9.76 -47.54 -33.91
N CYS A 60 9.99 -47.62 -32.61
CA CYS A 60 10.21 -46.48 -31.71
C CYS A 60 11.52 -46.70 -30.92
N GLY A 61 12.55 -45.89 -31.19
CA GLY A 61 13.88 -46.12 -30.62
C GLY A 61 14.40 -47.54 -30.88
N ASN A 62 14.63 -48.30 -29.80
CA ASN A 62 15.12 -49.69 -29.85
C ASN A 62 14.01 -50.75 -29.89
N GLY A 63 12.74 -50.36 -29.74
CA GLY A 63 11.61 -51.28 -29.73
C GLY A 63 10.87 -51.30 -31.06
N GLU A 64 10.28 -52.44 -31.39
CA GLU A 64 9.56 -52.67 -32.63
C GLU A 64 8.36 -53.61 -32.38
N VAL A 65 7.22 -53.31 -32.98
CA VAL A 65 6.01 -54.13 -32.92
C VAL A 65 5.34 -54.17 -34.30
N GLN A 66 4.88 -55.36 -34.70
CA GLN A 66 4.13 -55.50 -35.94
C GLN A 66 2.69 -55.00 -35.72
N VAL A 67 2.32 -53.95 -36.44
CA VAL A 67 1.01 -53.28 -36.32
C VAL A 67 0.05 -53.62 -37.45
N TYR A 68 0.55 -54.20 -38.54
CA TYR A 68 -0.25 -54.62 -39.68
C TYR A 68 0.38 -55.81 -40.39
N LYS A 69 -0.44 -56.76 -40.86
CA LYS A 69 0.00 -57.86 -41.73
C LYS A 69 -1.14 -58.38 -42.58
N GLU A 70 -0.95 -58.42 -43.90
CA GLU A 70 -1.94 -58.90 -44.86
C GLU A 70 -1.23 -59.51 -46.07
N PHE A 71 -1.82 -60.56 -46.66
CA PHE A 71 -1.37 -61.09 -47.96
C PHE A 71 -2.08 -60.33 -49.07
N LEU A 72 -1.32 -59.75 -50.00
CA LEU A 72 -1.86 -58.99 -51.13
C LEU A 72 -1.54 -59.68 -52.45
N SER A 73 -2.58 -59.82 -53.29
CA SER A 73 -2.52 -60.35 -54.66
C SER A 73 -3.04 -59.26 -55.59
N LEU A 74 -2.15 -58.51 -56.24
CA LEU A 74 -2.49 -57.32 -57.02
C LEU A 74 -2.09 -57.48 -58.49
N SER A 75 -3.01 -57.16 -59.40
CA SER A 75 -2.76 -56.99 -60.84
C SER A 75 -2.76 -55.51 -61.26
N GLU A 76 -3.17 -54.61 -60.36
CA GLU A 76 -3.29 -53.17 -60.56
C GLU A 76 -2.85 -52.41 -59.31
N ASN A 77 -2.66 -51.10 -59.42
CA ASN A 77 -2.27 -50.25 -58.30
C ASN A 77 -3.35 -50.26 -57.20
N LEU A 78 -2.93 -50.40 -55.94
CA LEU A 78 -3.83 -50.40 -54.78
C LEU A 78 -3.45 -49.28 -53.82
N GLN A 79 -4.46 -48.57 -53.32
CA GLN A 79 -4.33 -47.71 -52.15
C GLN A 79 -4.95 -48.41 -50.94
N LYS A 80 -4.15 -48.62 -49.89
CA LYS A 80 -4.60 -49.28 -48.67
C LYS A 80 -4.54 -48.32 -47.50
N ASN A 81 -5.69 -48.08 -46.89
CA ASN A 81 -5.77 -47.33 -45.64
C ASN A 81 -5.39 -48.24 -44.47
N VAL A 82 -4.39 -47.80 -43.71
CA VAL A 82 -3.90 -48.49 -42.52
C VAL A 82 -4.20 -47.62 -41.31
N MET A 83 -4.82 -48.24 -40.31
CA MET A 83 -5.17 -47.61 -39.04
C MET A 83 -4.49 -48.35 -37.90
N VAL A 84 -3.60 -47.67 -37.19
CA VAL A 84 -2.83 -48.24 -36.08
C VAL A 84 -3.26 -47.56 -34.77
N PRO A 85 -3.94 -48.27 -33.85
CA PRO A 85 -4.32 -47.70 -32.55
C PRO A 85 -3.10 -47.57 -31.62
N VAL A 86 -2.88 -46.39 -31.06
CA VAL A 86 -1.77 -46.07 -30.15
C VAL A 86 -2.18 -46.39 -28.71
N VAL A 87 -2.45 -47.65 -28.42
CA VAL A 87 -2.87 -48.12 -27.08
C VAL A 87 -1.85 -49.12 -26.53
N LYS A 88 -1.65 -49.14 -25.21
CA LYS A 88 -0.64 -50.01 -24.57
C LYS A 88 -0.84 -51.50 -24.88
N ASN A 89 -2.09 -51.94 -24.95
CA ASN A 89 -2.43 -53.32 -25.31
C ASN A 89 -2.01 -53.70 -26.74
N PHE A 90 -1.78 -52.73 -27.61
CA PHE A 90 -1.39 -52.96 -29.01
C PHE A 90 0.09 -52.69 -29.26
N ILE A 91 0.61 -51.55 -28.78
CA ILE A 91 2.00 -51.12 -29.04
C ILE A 91 2.92 -51.31 -27.83
N GLY A 92 2.44 -51.84 -26.71
CA GLY A 92 3.20 -51.96 -25.46
C GLY A 92 3.55 -50.59 -24.87
N ASN A 93 4.80 -50.45 -24.41
CA ASN A 93 5.34 -49.21 -23.84
C ASN A 93 6.17 -48.39 -24.85
N LEU A 94 6.02 -48.65 -26.15
CA LEU A 94 6.75 -47.92 -27.19
C LEU A 94 6.35 -46.43 -27.18
N SER A 95 7.35 -45.56 -27.02
CA SER A 95 7.22 -44.10 -26.98
C SER A 95 8.51 -43.44 -27.46
N GLY A 96 8.47 -42.14 -27.74
CA GLY A 96 9.58 -41.36 -28.32
C GLY A 96 9.46 -41.20 -29.83
N GLU A 97 10.59 -41.01 -30.51
CA GLU A 97 10.64 -40.90 -31.98
C GLU A 97 10.41 -42.26 -32.64
N CYS A 98 9.43 -42.32 -33.52
CA CYS A 98 8.89 -43.50 -34.16
C CYS A 98 8.81 -43.34 -35.68
N LYS A 99 8.75 -44.48 -36.39
CA LYS A 99 8.40 -44.56 -37.81
C LYS A 99 7.68 -45.87 -38.12
N LEU A 100 6.96 -45.90 -39.23
CA LEU A 100 6.36 -47.10 -39.79
C LEU A 100 7.27 -47.66 -40.88
N ASP A 101 7.79 -48.87 -40.66
CA ASP A 101 8.62 -49.60 -41.60
C ASP A 101 7.76 -50.65 -42.32
N VAL A 102 7.69 -50.57 -43.65
CA VAL A 102 6.89 -51.46 -44.50
C VAL A 102 7.78 -52.54 -45.09
N PHE A 103 7.45 -53.80 -44.83
CA PHE A 103 8.16 -54.96 -45.30
C PHE A 103 7.32 -55.74 -46.32
N SER A 104 7.96 -56.16 -47.41
CA SER A 104 7.46 -57.15 -48.35
C SER A 104 8.21 -58.45 -48.11
N GLY A 105 7.53 -59.46 -47.55
CA GLY A 105 8.19 -60.62 -46.97
C GLY A 105 9.15 -60.21 -45.83
N ASN A 106 10.46 -60.35 -46.05
CA ASN A 106 11.51 -59.98 -45.08
C ASN A 106 12.32 -58.75 -45.51
N LYS A 107 11.98 -58.11 -46.63
CA LYS A 107 12.72 -56.97 -47.19
C LYS A 107 12.01 -55.67 -46.81
N LEU A 108 12.76 -54.74 -46.24
CA LEU A 108 12.28 -53.37 -45.99
C LEU A 108 12.16 -52.65 -47.33
N GLU A 109 10.95 -52.22 -47.68
CA GLU A 109 10.71 -51.49 -48.93
C GLU A 109 10.73 -49.97 -48.70
N ILE A 110 10.00 -49.49 -47.68
CA ILE A 110 9.91 -48.06 -47.38
C ILE A 110 9.74 -47.80 -45.88
N SER A 111 10.04 -46.57 -45.47
CA SER A 111 9.75 -46.03 -44.14
C SER A 111 8.90 -44.76 -44.24
N SER A 112 8.01 -44.54 -43.28
CA SER A 112 7.32 -43.25 -43.12
C SER A 112 8.28 -42.16 -42.67
N SER A 113 7.82 -40.91 -42.68
CA SER A 113 8.46 -39.84 -41.90
C SER A 113 8.52 -40.20 -40.41
N LEU A 114 9.51 -39.64 -39.71
CA LEU A 114 9.60 -39.73 -38.26
C LEU A 114 8.44 -38.96 -37.61
N PHE A 115 7.91 -39.50 -36.52
CA PHE A 115 6.89 -38.88 -35.69
C PHE A 115 7.07 -39.29 -34.22
N LYS A 116 6.57 -38.49 -33.29
CA LYS A 116 6.69 -38.77 -31.85
C LYS A 116 5.44 -39.44 -31.29
N VAL A 117 5.61 -40.50 -30.50
CA VAL A 117 4.56 -41.05 -29.62
C VAL A 117 4.85 -40.64 -28.19
N SER A 118 3.91 -39.97 -27.53
CA SER A 118 4.09 -39.41 -26.19
C SER A 118 2.92 -39.74 -25.27
N ASN A 119 3.17 -39.85 -23.97
CA ASN A 119 2.13 -39.87 -22.95
C ASN A 119 2.06 -38.53 -22.18
N SER A 120 2.76 -37.49 -22.63
CA SER A 120 2.85 -36.24 -21.88
C SER A 120 1.63 -35.35 -22.08
N LEU A 121 1.16 -34.74 -20.99
CA LEU A 121 0.16 -33.66 -21.00
C LEU A 121 0.83 -32.33 -20.63
N LYS A 122 0.50 -31.28 -21.37
CA LYS A 122 0.90 -29.91 -21.10
C LYS A 122 -0.18 -29.22 -20.26
N ILE A 123 0.19 -28.78 -19.06
CA ILE A 123 -0.73 -28.13 -18.10
C ILE A 123 -0.46 -26.62 -18.05
N GLU A 124 -1.50 -25.81 -18.22
CA GLU A 124 -1.46 -24.35 -18.13
C GLU A 124 -2.53 -23.84 -17.15
N PHE A 125 -2.16 -22.90 -16.27
CA PHE A 125 -3.11 -22.28 -15.35
C PHE A 125 -3.74 -21.05 -16.00
N LEU A 126 -5.05 -20.91 -15.89
CA LEU A 126 -5.83 -19.75 -16.30
C LEU A 126 -6.18 -18.93 -15.06
N ASN A 127 -6.02 -17.61 -15.12
CA ASN A 127 -6.37 -16.69 -14.01
C ASN A 127 -5.69 -17.02 -12.67
N TRP A 128 -4.42 -17.44 -12.71
CA TRP A 128 -3.66 -17.78 -11.52
C TRP A 128 -3.44 -16.57 -10.61
N LYS A 129 -4.07 -16.59 -9.42
CA LYS A 129 -3.75 -15.68 -8.32
C LYS A 129 -2.69 -16.35 -7.45
N ASP A 130 -1.47 -15.83 -7.49
CA ASP A 130 -0.33 -16.39 -6.76
C ASP A 130 -0.37 -16.14 -5.25
N SER A 131 -1.27 -15.26 -4.78
CA SER A 131 -1.36 -14.84 -3.39
C SER A 131 -2.79 -14.74 -2.88
N PHE A 132 -3.03 -15.19 -1.64
CA PHE A 132 -4.35 -15.15 -1.01
C PHE A 132 -4.25 -14.97 0.50
N THR A 133 -5.34 -14.53 1.13
CA THR A 133 -5.44 -14.45 2.59
C THR A 133 -6.07 -15.72 3.18
N PRO A 134 -5.82 -16.04 4.46
CA PRO A 134 -6.58 -17.09 5.16
C PRO A 134 -8.09 -16.88 5.06
N ASN A 135 -8.87 -17.98 5.10
CA ASN A 135 -10.33 -17.99 4.95
C ASN A 135 -10.89 -17.49 3.59
N GLU A 136 -10.03 -17.18 2.61
CA GLU A 136 -10.41 -16.81 1.24
C GLU A 136 -10.85 -18.05 0.44
N GLN A 137 -11.89 -17.89 -0.39
CA GLN A 137 -12.25 -18.93 -1.36
C GLN A 137 -11.32 -18.82 -2.57
N ILE A 138 -10.56 -19.88 -2.81
CA ILE A 138 -9.60 -19.98 -3.90
C ILE A 138 -10.25 -20.76 -5.03
N ARG A 139 -10.07 -20.27 -6.26
CA ARG A 139 -10.48 -20.94 -7.49
C ARG A 139 -9.30 -20.94 -8.44
N ILE A 140 -8.78 -22.12 -8.74
CA ILE A 140 -7.69 -22.35 -9.68
C ILE A 140 -8.30 -22.98 -10.92
N GLU A 141 -8.17 -22.30 -12.06
CA GLU A 141 -8.63 -22.78 -13.35
C GLU A 141 -7.42 -23.09 -14.22
N GLY A 142 -7.61 -23.93 -15.22
CA GLY A 142 -6.55 -24.21 -16.17
C GLY A 142 -6.99 -25.11 -17.31
N SER A 143 -6.04 -25.35 -18.20
CA SER A 143 -6.18 -26.28 -19.30
C SER A 143 -5.09 -27.34 -19.27
N ALA A 144 -5.44 -28.52 -19.77
CA ALA A 144 -4.56 -29.64 -20.02
C ALA A 144 -4.74 -30.06 -21.47
N ILE A 145 -3.63 -30.08 -22.21
CA ILE A 145 -3.63 -30.38 -23.64
C ILE A 145 -2.61 -31.50 -23.87
N LYS A 146 -2.99 -32.47 -24.69
CA LYS A 146 -2.09 -33.52 -25.18
C LYS A 146 -0.96 -32.90 -26.00
N GLU A 147 0.18 -33.59 -26.14
CA GLU A 147 1.32 -33.06 -26.92
C GLU A 147 0.98 -32.87 -28.41
N ASN A 148 0.03 -33.64 -28.93
CA ASN A 148 -0.53 -33.48 -30.28
C ASN A 148 -1.48 -32.27 -30.44
N GLY A 149 -1.79 -31.52 -29.36
CA GLY A 149 -2.68 -30.37 -29.38
C GLY A 149 -4.17 -30.66 -29.12
N ASN A 150 -4.56 -31.93 -28.95
CA ASN A 150 -5.93 -32.31 -28.62
C ASN A 150 -6.23 -32.08 -27.14
N ASN A 151 -7.51 -31.83 -26.84
CA ASN A 151 -8.00 -31.73 -25.46
C ASN A 151 -7.95 -33.11 -24.78
N VAL A 152 -7.82 -33.10 -23.45
CA VAL A 152 -7.81 -34.30 -22.62
C VAL A 152 -9.09 -34.40 -21.80
N ASP A 153 -9.69 -35.58 -21.76
CA ASP A 153 -10.74 -35.94 -20.81
C ASP A 153 -10.12 -36.87 -19.77
N GLY A 154 -10.19 -36.51 -18.49
CA GLY A 154 -9.43 -37.24 -17.48
C GLY A 154 -9.76 -36.83 -16.04
N THR A 155 -8.86 -37.16 -15.13
CA THR A 155 -8.97 -36.79 -13.71
C THR A 155 -7.75 -36.01 -13.27
N TYR A 156 -7.96 -35.07 -12.35
CA TYR A 156 -6.87 -34.37 -11.69
C TYR A 156 -6.75 -34.77 -10.22
N PHE A 157 -5.53 -34.73 -9.72
CA PHE A 157 -5.16 -34.86 -8.32
C PHE A 157 -4.25 -33.69 -7.95
N ALA A 158 -4.72 -32.84 -7.05
CA ALA A 158 -3.99 -31.69 -6.58
C ALA A 158 -3.67 -31.81 -5.09
N THR A 159 -2.46 -31.42 -4.71
CA THR A 159 -2.00 -31.43 -3.32
C THR A 159 -1.47 -30.05 -2.95
N ILE A 160 -1.94 -29.51 -1.82
CA ILE A 160 -1.39 -28.33 -1.14
C ILE A 160 -1.06 -28.74 0.29
N ASP A 161 0.23 -28.84 0.60
CA ASP A 161 0.73 -29.42 1.85
C ASP A 161 0.10 -30.80 2.12
N ASP A 162 -0.68 -30.96 3.20
CA ASP A 162 -1.37 -32.21 3.57
C ASP A 162 -2.80 -32.32 3.00
N ASN A 163 -3.30 -31.29 2.33
CA ASN A 163 -4.65 -31.27 1.77
C ASN A 163 -4.64 -31.79 0.33
N ASN A 164 -5.50 -32.76 0.05
CA ASN A 164 -5.64 -33.38 -1.27
C ASN A 164 -7.01 -33.03 -1.88
N PHE A 165 -7.01 -32.72 -3.18
CA PHE A 165 -8.20 -32.44 -3.98
C PHE A 165 -8.18 -33.33 -5.22
N SER A 166 -9.35 -33.76 -5.66
CA SER A 166 -9.50 -34.50 -6.90
C SER A 166 -10.76 -34.07 -7.64
N GLY A 167 -10.75 -34.19 -8.95
CA GLY A 167 -11.91 -33.91 -9.79
C GLY A 167 -11.66 -34.30 -11.24
N GLU A 168 -12.57 -33.90 -12.11
CA GLU A 168 -12.54 -34.24 -13.53
C GLU A 168 -11.93 -33.12 -14.37
N VAL A 169 -11.30 -33.51 -15.47
CA VAL A 169 -10.86 -32.65 -16.57
C VAL A 169 -11.78 -32.96 -17.74
N ASN A 170 -12.55 -31.96 -18.17
CA ASN A 170 -13.55 -32.11 -19.23
C ASN A 170 -13.17 -31.20 -20.40
N ASN A 171 -13.04 -31.78 -21.59
CA ASN A 171 -12.61 -31.08 -22.80
C ASN A 171 -11.32 -30.27 -22.59
N GLY A 172 -10.37 -30.84 -21.85
CA GLY A 172 -9.10 -30.20 -21.53
C GLY A 172 -9.17 -29.10 -20.48
N GLU A 173 -10.32 -28.81 -19.88
CA GLU A 173 -10.47 -27.77 -18.86
C GLU A 173 -10.66 -28.35 -17.47
N PHE A 174 -10.08 -27.71 -16.46
CA PHE A 174 -10.25 -28.09 -15.05
C PHE A 174 -10.49 -26.87 -14.16
N SER A 175 -11.19 -27.10 -13.04
CA SER A 175 -11.47 -26.09 -12.03
C SER A 175 -11.38 -26.70 -10.64
N ILE A 176 -10.54 -26.11 -9.80
CA ILE A 176 -10.28 -26.52 -8.43
C ILE A 176 -10.75 -25.39 -7.54
N SER A 177 -11.70 -25.66 -6.65
CA SER A 177 -12.12 -24.67 -5.66
C SER A 177 -12.01 -25.24 -4.26
N PHE A 178 -11.37 -24.48 -3.38
CA PHE A 178 -11.26 -24.79 -1.97
C PHE A 178 -11.28 -23.51 -1.15
N LYS A 179 -11.58 -23.64 0.14
CA LYS A 179 -11.54 -22.54 1.08
C LYS A 179 -10.31 -22.73 1.96
N SER A 180 -9.44 -21.72 2.03
CA SER A 180 -8.30 -21.79 2.94
C SER A 180 -8.77 -21.83 4.40
N PRO A 181 -8.09 -22.58 5.29
CA PRO A 181 -8.39 -22.53 6.71
C PRO A 181 -8.05 -21.14 7.28
N SER A 182 -8.65 -20.78 8.42
CA SER A 182 -8.46 -19.46 9.03
C SER A 182 -7.09 -19.27 9.65
N ASP A 183 -6.45 -20.36 10.07
CA ASP A 183 -5.13 -20.48 10.65
C ASP A 183 -4.08 -20.96 9.64
N PHE A 184 -4.32 -20.76 8.34
CA PHE A 184 -3.37 -21.19 7.31
C PHE A 184 -2.05 -20.44 7.50
N LEU A 185 -0.94 -21.17 7.69
CA LEU A 185 0.39 -20.60 7.87
C LEU A 185 0.74 -19.62 6.75
N ALA A 186 1.41 -18.52 7.07
CA ALA A 186 1.83 -17.54 6.09
C ALA A 186 3.08 -18.02 5.32
N GLY A 187 3.22 -17.62 4.07
CA GLY A 187 4.39 -17.91 3.24
C GLY A 187 4.07 -18.75 2.00
N ASN A 188 5.09 -19.39 1.44
CA ASN A 188 4.97 -20.13 0.18
C ASN A 188 4.65 -21.60 0.44
N HIS A 189 3.52 -22.06 -0.10
CA HIS A 189 3.03 -23.42 -0.03
C HIS A 189 3.19 -24.11 -1.38
N LYS A 190 3.67 -25.35 -1.37
CA LYS A 190 3.90 -26.11 -2.60
C LYS A 190 2.57 -26.66 -3.10
N PHE A 191 2.18 -26.26 -4.32
CA PHE A 191 1.03 -26.79 -5.01
C PHE A 191 1.48 -27.75 -6.11
N ILE A 192 1.04 -29.00 -6.03
CA ILE A 192 1.35 -30.05 -7.01
C ILE A 192 0.04 -30.45 -7.69
N LEU A 193 -0.03 -30.28 -9.01
CA LEU A 193 -1.17 -30.72 -9.82
C LEU A 193 -0.72 -31.87 -10.73
N LYS A 194 -1.39 -33.00 -10.62
CA LYS A 194 -1.25 -34.16 -11.49
C LYS A 194 -2.53 -34.35 -12.27
N ILE A 195 -2.43 -34.59 -13.57
CA ILE A 195 -3.56 -34.89 -14.45
C ILE A 195 -3.28 -36.22 -15.15
N THR A 196 -4.26 -37.11 -15.10
CA THR A 196 -4.23 -38.43 -15.74
C THR A 196 -5.41 -38.59 -16.70
N GLU A 197 -5.16 -39.18 -17.86
CA GLU A 197 -6.19 -39.75 -18.74
C GLU A 197 -6.11 -41.26 -18.62
N GLU A 198 -7.24 -41.92 -18.34
CA GLU A 198 -7.30 -43.36 -18.07
C GLU A 198 -8.22 -44.08 -19.06
N GLU A 199 -7.88 -45.32 -19.40
CA GLU A 199 -8.79 -46.23 -20.11
C GLU A 199 -9.91 -46.73 -19.18
N LYS A 200 -10.93 -47.38 -19.76
CA LYS A 200 -12.05 -47.98 -19.02
C LYS A 200 -11.63 -49.03 -17.99
N ASN A 201 -10.42 -49.58 -18.11
CA ASN A 201 -9.82 -50.55 -17.19
C ASN A 201 -9.00 -49.88 -16.06
N GLY A 202 -8.88 -48.55 -16.03
CA GLY A 202 -8.08 -47.79 -15.06
C GLY A 202 -6.59 -47.67 -15.43
N GLU A 203 -6.17 -48.10 -16.62
CA GLU A 203 -4.78 -47.90 -17.08
C GLU A 203 -4.56 -46.45 -17.52
N ILE A 204 -3.55 -45.80 -16.96
CA ILE A 204 -3.17 -44.43 -17.33
C ILE A 204 -2.57 -44.43 -18.74
N LEU A 205 -3.23 -43.72 -19.66
CA LEU A 205 -2.78 -43.45 -21.03
C LEU A 205 -1.83 -42.27 -21.09
N ASN A 206 -2.27 -41.12 -20.60
CA ASN A 206 -1.52 -39.87 -20.63
C ASN A 206 -1.42 -39.26 -19.23
N TYR A 207 -0.32 -38.55 -18.98
CA TYR A 207 0.06 -38.02 -17.68
C TYR A 207 0.74 -36.66 -17.80
N GLY A 208 0.40 -35.74 -16.91
CA GLY A 208 1.11 -34.49 -16.72
C GLY A 208 1.22 -34.13 -15.25
N GLU A 209 2.35 -33.52 -14.87
CA GLU A 209 2.56 -32.94 -13.54
C GLU A 209 3.01 -31.50 -13.67
N LYS A 210 2.45 -30.63 -12.82
CA LYS A 210 2.89 -29.25 -12.69
C LYS A 210 3.02 -28.86 -11.22
N VAL A 211 4.18 -28.32 -10.87
CA VAL A 211 4.49 -27.82 -9.54
C VAL A 211 4.55 -26.29 -9.60
N THR A 212 3.89 -25.64 -8.66
CA THR A 212 3.92 -24.18 -8.47
C THR A 212 3.85 -23.85 -6.98
N PHE A 213 3.92 -22.57 -6.63
CA PHE A 213 3.85 -22.09 -5.26
C PHE A 213 2.69 -21.11 -5.08
N LEU A 214 2.01 -21.27 -3.96
CA LEU A 214 0.92 -20.41 -3.51
C LEU A 214 1.41 -19.60 -2.30
N ASN A 215 1.30 -18.28 -2.35
CA ASN A 215 1.76 -17.40 -1.28
C ASN A 215 0.59 -16.99 -0.37
N VAL A 216 0.55 -17.53 0.84
CA VAL A 216 -0.41 -17.14 1.87
C VAL A 216 0.08 -15.85 2.52
N LEU A 217 -0.71 -14.78 2.41
CA LEU A 217 -0.40 -13.49 3.01
C LEU A 217 -0.56 -13.56 4.53
N GLN A 218 0.40 -13.00 5.24
CA GLN A 218 0.33 -12.85 6.69
C GLN A 218 -0.70 -11.77 7.06
N VAL A 219 -1.66 -12.11 7.93
CA VAL A 219 -2.73 -11.20 8.34
C VAL A 219 -2.68 -11.00 9.86
N PRO A 220 -2.54 -9.76 10.36
CA PRO A 220 -2.57 -9.50 11.79
C PRO A 220 -3.95 -9.80 12.37
N ILE A 221 -4.02 -10.66 13.39
CA ILE A 221 -5.27 -11.01 14.09
C ILE A 221 -5.31 -10.47 15.53
N SER A 222 -4.16 -10.38 16.21
CA SER A 222 -4.10 -9.79 17.54
C SER A 222 -2.89 -8.88 17.72
N ILE A 223 -2.97 -8.03 18.75
CA ILE A 223 -1.90 -7.13 19.18
C ILE A 223 -1.74 -7.27 20.69
N GLU A 224 -0.50 -7.37 21.16
CA GLU A 224 -0.14 -7.51 22.56
C GLU A 224 0.80 -6.37 22.95
N VAL A 225 0.62 -5.82 24.15
CA VAL A 225 1.54 -4.85 24.76
C VAL A 225 2.24 -5.53 25.93
N VAL A 226 3.55 -5.70 25.81
CA VAL A 226 4.39 -6.32 26.86
C VAL A 226 5.22 -5.23 27.51
N LEU A 227 4.98 -4.98 28.79
CA LEU A 227 5.73 -4.00 29.60
C LEU A 227 6.83 -4.72 30.40
N ASP A 228 8.01 -4.11 30.48
CA ASP A 228 9.14 -4.67 31.26
C ASP A 228 8.84 -4.66 32.76
N LYS A 229 8.13 -3.61 33.23
CA LYS A 229 7.68 -3.45 34.61
C LYS A 229 6.29 -2.80 34.62
N LYS A 230 5.44 -3.24 35.55
CA LYS A 230 4.12 -2.64 35.78
C LYS A 230 4.16 -1.53 36.82
N ASP A 231 5.09 -1.56 37.76
CA ASP A 231 5.23 -0.52 38.78
C ASP A 231 6.47 0.33 38.48
N ILE A 232 6.28 1.65 38.37
CA ILE A 232 7.29 2.61 37.93
C ILE A 232 7.38 3.75 38.94
N LEU A 233 8.59 4.14 39.32
CA LEU A 233 8.80 5.35 40.14
C LEU A 233 8.78 6.61 39.24
N PRO A 234 8.30 7.76 39.76
CA PRO A 234 8.39 9.03 39.06
C PRO A 234 9.83 9.35 38.63
N GLY A 235 10.01 9.81 37.39
CA GLY A 235 11.34 10.06 36.81
C GLY A 235 11.99 8.84 36.16
N GLU A 236 11.47 7.62 36.37
CA GLU A 236 11.93 6.44 35.65
C GLU A 236 11.33 6.37 34.23
N LYS A 237 11.98 5.57 33.37
CA LYS A 237 11.48 5.27 32.04
C LYS A 237 10.67 3.99 32.05
N LEU A 238 9.40 4.07 31.67
CA LEU A 238 8.63 2.91 31.27
C LEU A 238 9.21 2.37 29.95
N LYS A 239 9.48 1.06 29.94
CA LYS A 239 9.93 0.33 28.76
C LYS A 239 8.96 -0.81 28.47
N GLY A 240 8.73 -1.06 27.19
CA GLY A 240 7.93 -2.17 26.73
C GLY A 240 8.06 -2.36 25.23
N LYS A 241 7.37 -3.35 24.69
CA LYS A 241 7.28 -3.63 23.26
C LYS A 241 5.86 -4.00 22.90
N VAL A 242 5.55 -3.86 21.62
CA VAL A 242 4.26 -4.26 21.05
C VAL A 242 4.49 -5.43 20.11
N VAL A 243 3.71 -6.49 20.23
CA VAL A 243 3.81 -7.68 19.38
C VAL A 243 2.51 -7.81 18.60
N LEU A 244 2.59 -7.85 17.27
CA LEU A 244 1.46 -8.23 16.42
C LEU A 244 1.54 -9.73 16.18
N HIS A 245 0.42 -10.44 16.31
CA HIS A 245 0.35 -11.86 15.98
C HIS A 245 -0.47 -12.08 14.72
N ASP A 246 -0.02 -13.01 13.90
CA ASP A 246 -0.72 -13.42 12.69
C ASP A 246 -1.78 -14.49 12.97
N GLN A 247 -2.32 -15.06 11.90
CA GLN A 247 -3.36 -16.08 11.98
C GLN A 247 -2.97 -17.39 12.66
N THR A 248 -1.68 -17.65 12.82
CA THR A 248 -1.14 -18.82 13.52
C THR A 248 -0.72 -18.51 14.96
N GLY A 249 -0.74 -17.22 15.34
CA GLY A 249 -0.21 -16.73 16.61
C GLY A 249 1.27 -16.36 16.57
N GLU A 250 1.95 -16.56 15.44
CA GLU A 250 3.34 -16.15 15.25
C GLU A 250 3.46 -14.62 15.19
N SER A 251 4.58 -14.08 15.66
CA SER A 251 4.81 -12.64 15.64
C SER A 251 5.07 -12.13 14.22
N ILE A 252 4.50 -10.98 13.88
CA ILE A 252 4.72 -10.30 12.61
C ILE A 252 5.78 -9.23 12.84
N PRO A 253 7.04 -9.38 12.43
CA PRO A 253 8.08 -8.41 12.74
C PRO A 253 8.02 -7.14 11.86
N ARG A 254 8.61 -6.05 12.35
CA ARG A 254 8.88 -4.80 11.59
C ARG A 254 7.67 -4.04 11.03
N VAL A 255 6.44 -4.40 11.38
CA VAL A 255 5.23 -3.63 11.07
C VAL A 255 5.10 -2.43 11.99
N GLU A 256 4.74 -1.27 11.43
CA GLU A 256 4.51 -0.04 12.19
C GLU A 256 3.26 -0.15 13.06
N VAL A 257 3.38 0.28 14.31
CA VAL A 257 2.32 0.28 15.32
C VAL A 257 2.30 1.62 16.05
N TYR A 258 1.11 2.07 16.42
CA TYR A 258 0.93 3.30 17.17
C TYR A 258 0.71 2.98 18.63
N VAL A 259 1.53 3.56 19.50
CA VAL A 259 1.42 3.42 20.95
C VAL A 259 0.94 4.74 21.53
N ALA A 260 -0.08 4.70 22.38
CA ALA A 260 -0.60 5.84 23.10
C ALA A 260 -0.50 5.57 24.61
N VAL A 261 0.15 6.48 25.33
CA VAL A 261 0.11 6.51 26.79
C VAL A 261 -1.06 7.37 27.21
N LYS A 262 -1.90 6.84 28.09
CA LYS A 262 -3.09 7.49 28.63
C LYS A 262 -2.96 7.63 30.15
N ASN A 263 -3.41 8.77 30.66
CA ASN A 263 -3.55 8.98 32.10
C ASN A 263 -4.75 8.20 32.66
N ASN A 264 -4.96 8.29 33.98
CA ASN A 264 -6.09 7.70 34.69
C ASN A 264 -7.48 8.17 34.22
N ASN A 265 -7.57 9.32 33.55
CA ASN A 265 -8.81 9.83 32.95
C ASN A 265 -9.04 9.30 31.52
N GLY A 266 -8.13 8.48 30.98
CA GLY A 266 -8.17 7.96 29.62
C GLY A 266 -7.71 8.96 28.55
N GLU A 267 -7.16 10.12 28.94
CA GLU A 267 -6.67 11.14 28.02
C GLU A 267 -5.29 10.77 27.48
N ILE A 268 -5.09 10.93 26.18
CA ILE A 268 -3.80 10.62 25.53
C ILE A 268 -2.80 11.73 25.82
N ILE A 269 -1.81 11.43 26.67
CA ILE A 269 -0.73 12.35 27.03
C ILE A 269 0.47 12.24 26.08
N LYS A 270 0.71 11.05 25.51
CA LYS A 270 1.83 10.81 24.58
C LYS A 270 1.45 9.83 23.49
N LYS A 271 1.91 10.10 22.27
CA LYS A 271 1.84 9.19 21.11
C LYS A 271 3.26 8.84 20.67
N ILE A 272 3.49 7.55 20.40
CA ILE A 272 4.77 7.00 19.98
C ILE A 272 4.50 6.11 18.75
N ILE A 273 5.30 6.28 17.71
CA ILE A 273 5.30 5.37 16.55
C ILE A 273 6.44 4.39 16.80
N SER A 274 6.13 3.10 16.87
CA SER A 274 7.13 2.04 17.04
C SER A 274 6.95 1.01 15.94
N LYS A 275 7.91 0.08 15.84
CA LYS A 275 7.70 -1.16 15.11
C LYS A 275 7.41 -2.27 16.11
N THR A 276 6.62 -3.22 15.68
CA THR A 276 6.44 -4.46 16.45
C THR A 276 7.79 -5.14 16.76
N GLU A 277 7.86 -5.73 17.95
CA GLU A 277 9.06 -6.28 18.61
C GLU A 277 10.17 -5.28 18.95
N THR A 278 10.06 -4.03 18.49
CA THR A 278 11.02 -2.98 18.87
C THR A 278 10.58 -2.28 20.17
N PRO A 279 11.51 -2.07 21.12
CA PRO A 279 11.17 -1.45 22.39
C PRO A 279 10.78 0.01 22.21
N PHE A 280 9.74 0.45 22.92
CA PHE A 280 9.41 1.85 23.11
C PHE A 280 9.78 2.31 24.52
N GLU A 281 10.03 3.61 24.68
CA GLU A 281 10.30 4.23 25.98
C GLU A 281 9.37 5.43 26.23
N TYR A 282 8.91 5.56 27.47
CA TYR A 282 8.18 6.73 27.97
C TYR A 282 8.76 7.18 29.30
N LEU A 283 9.21 8.43 29.40
CA LEU A 283 9.74 9.01 30.64
C LEU A 283 8.59 9.56 31.48
N VAL A 284 8.41 9.02 32.68
CA VAL A 284 7.43 9.54 33.65
C VAL A 284 7.98 10.81 34.29
N GLU A 285 7.16 11.86 34.37
CA GLU A 285 7.59 13.11 35.00
C GLU A 285 7.86 12.90 36.50
N LYS A 286 8.89 13.58 37.05
CA LYS A 286 9.31 13.39 38.45
C LYS A 286 8.22 13.76 39.46
N ASN A 287 7.37 14.71 39.12
CA ASN A 287 6.25 15.20 39.93
C ASN A 287 4.91 14.56 39.54
N GLN A 288 4.90 13.52 38.71
CA GLN A 288 3.67 12.88 38.26
C GLN A 288 3.00 12.14 39.43
N SER A 289 1.80 12.59 39.80
CA SER A 289 1.04 12.02 40.92
C SER A 289 0.81 10.51 40.77
N PRO A 290 0.81 9.75 41.89
CA PRO A 290 0.55 8.31 41.86
C PRO A 290 -0.82 8.02 41.26
N SER A 291 -0.83 7.12 40.28
CA SER A 291 -2.04 6.79 39.53
C SER A 291 -1.79 5.60 38.60
N ILE A 292 -2.88 5.00 38.11
CA ILE A 292 -2.84 3.92 37.12
C ILE A 292 -2.91 4.56 35.74
N PHE A 293 -1.89 4.31 34.92
CA PHE A 293 -1.81 4.74 33.53
C PHE A 293 -2.02 3.53 32.63
N GLN A 294 -2.41 3.79 31.39
CA GLN A 294 -2.62 2.75 30.39
C GLN A 294 -1.77 3.02 29.15
N VAL A 295 -1.06 1.99 28.68
CA VAL A 295 -0.44 1.97 27.35
C VAL A 295 -1.37 1.22 26.40
N SER A 296 -1.93 1.91 25.41
CA SER A 296 -2.71 1.29 24.35
C SER A 296 -1.91 1.22 23.05
N ALA A 297 -1.94 0.09 22.37
CA ALA A 297 -1.38 -0.07 21.04
C ALA A 297 -2.49 -0.20 19.98
N TYR A 298 -2.23 0.33 18.80
CA TYR A 298 -3.15 0.39 17.67
C TYR A 298 -2.45 -0.05 16.39
N SER A 299 -3.07 -0.95 15.64
CA SER A 299 -2.67 -1.31 14.27
C SER A 299 -3.91 -1.69 13.46
N ASN A 300 -4.21 -0.93 12.41
CA ASN A 300 -5.47 -1.05 11.65
C ASN A 300 -6.69 -0.99 12.59
N ASP A 301 -7.49 -2.06 12.62
CA ASP A 301 -8.67 -2.19 13.48
C ASP A 301 -8.37 -2.91 14.81
N LEU A 302 -7.11 -3.33 15.05
CA LEU A 302 -6.68 -4.01 16.27
C LEU A 302 -6.28 -3.01 17.35
N ILE A 303 -6.81 -3.22 18.56
CA ILE A 303 -6.55 -2.40 19.73
C ILE A 303 -6.35 -3.31 20.93
N ASN A 304 -5.28 -3.11 21.68
CA ASN A 304 -5.08 -3.74 22.98
C ASN A 304 -4.29 -2.79 23.88
N GLY A 305 -4.23 -3.07 25.18
CA GLY A 305 -3.47 -2.25 26.11
C GLY A 305 -3.02 -2.98 27.36
N ALA A 306 -2.09 -2.36 28.07
CA ALA A 306 -1.58 -2.81 29.34
C ALA A 306 -1.52 -1.63 30.31
N ASP A 307 -1.91 -1.88 31.56
CA ASP A 307 -1.89 -0.88 32.61
C ASP A 307 -0.57 -0.94 33.40
N PHE A 308 -0.12 0.22 33.89
CA PHE A 308 1.04 0.36 34.77
C PHE A 308 0.77 1.39 35.86
N ASN A 309 1.36 1.20 37.03
CA ASN A 309 1.18 2.03 38.20
C ASN A 309 2.36 2.97 38.38
N ILE A 310 2.06 4.23 38.64
CA ILE A 310 3.03 5.20 39.13
C ILE A 310 3.00 5.14 40.64
N LEU A 311 4.10 4.72 41.25
CA LEU A 311 4.20 4.57 42.69
C LEU A 311 4.34 5.91 43.40
N GLU A 312 4.02 5.92 44.69
CA GLU A 312 4.34 7.02 45.59
C GLU A 312 5.85 7.12 45.80
N ASN A 313 6.40 8.32 45.64
CA ASN A 313 7.78 8.64 45.97
C ASN A 313 7.81 9.86 46.90
N ARG A 314 8.18 9.65 48.17
CA ARG A 314 8.39 10.70 49.17
C ARG A 314 9.87 11.01 49.24
N GLU A 315 10.30 12.05 48.53
CA GLU A 315 11.71 12.43 48.44
C GLU A 315 11.90 13.92 48.73
N ILE A 316 12.94 14.25 49.48
CA ILE A 316 13.35 15.62 49.77
C ILE A 316 14.78 15.82 49.30
N SER A 317 15.01 16.87 48.51
CA SER A 317 16.36 17.38 48.25
C SER A 317 16.71 18.46 49.26
N SER A 318 17.88 18.33 49.88
CA SER A 318 18.45 19.33 50.78
C SER A 318 19.60 20.06 50.11
N GLU A 319 19.63 21.39 50.25
CA GLU A 319 20.73 22.24 49.79
C GLU A 319 21.09 23.25 50.88
N ILE A 320 22.38 23.42 51.15
CA ILE A 320 22.86 24.43 52.10
C ILE A 320 23.72 25.45 51.39
N ILE A 321 23.27 26.70 51.40
CA ILE A 321 24.02 27.86 50.88
C ILE A 321 24.23 28.82 52.05
N ASN A 322 25.50 29.06 52.40
CA ASN A 322 25.89 29.77 53.61
C ASN A 322 25.24 29.11 54.83
N ARG A 323 24.38 29.82 55.55
CA ARG A 323 23.69 29.36 56.77
C ARG A 323 22.23 29.01 56.51
N THR A 324 21.81 28.95 55.25
CA THR A 324 20.43 28.68 54.87
C THR A 324 20.31 27.27 54.33
N LEU A 325 19.58 26.42 55.05
CA LEU A 325 19.14 25.11 54.59
C LEU A 325 17.84 25.28 53.80
N THR A 326 17.85 24.90 52.53
CA THR A 326 16.66 24.81 51.69
C THR A 326 16.28 23.35 51.55
N LEU A 327 15.06 23.02 51.96
CA LEU A 327 14.46 21.69 51.83
C LEU A 327 13.37 21.76 50.78
N THR A 328 13.51 21.00 49.70
CA THR A 328 12.57 20.98 48.58
C THR A 328 11.97 19.59 48.45
N ASN A 329 10.63 19.50 48.38
CA ASN A 329 9.95 18.24 48.08
C ASN A 329 10.15 17.90 46.60
N THR A 330 11.00 16.92 46.32
CA THR A 330 11.27 16.39 44.97
C THR A 330 10.46 15.13 44.66
N GLY A 331 9.65 14.66 45.62
CA GLY A 331 8.71 13.57 45.44
C GLY A 331 7.49 13.96 44.60
N ASN A 332 6.59 13.00 44.38
CA ASN A 332 5.35 13.18 43.60
C ASN A 332 4.07 13.29 44.45
N ILE A 333 4.21 13.27 45.77
CA ILE A 333 3.10 13.46 46.71
C ILE A 333 3.42 14.54 47.73
N PHE A 334 2.37 15.02 48.41
CA PHE A 334 2.52 15.93 49.53
C PHE A 334 3.42 15.30 50.61
N TYR A 335 4.45 16.02 51.04
CA TYR A 335 5.35 15.55 52.07
C TYR A 335 4.87 16.03 53.43
N GLU A 336 4.49 15.09 54.29
CA GLU A 336 4.14 15.34 55.68
C GLU A 336 4.97 14.41 56.56
N GLY A 337 5.82 14.99 57.41
CA GLY A 337 6.66 14.23 58.32
C GLY A 337 7.83 15.04 58.89
N ASP A 338 8.57 14.42 59.79
CA ASP A 338 9.69 15.04 60.48
C ASP A 338 11.02 14.69 59.79
N LEU A 339 11.88 15.69 59.57
CA LEU A 339 13.25 15.50 59.08
C LEU A 339 14.26 15.78 60.18
N ILE A 340 15.12 14.80 60.47
CA ILE A 340 16.16 14.94 61.50
C ILE A 340 17.39 15.61 60.88
N LEU A 341 17.75 16.78 61.39
CA LEU A 341 18.94 17.55 61.05
C LEU A 341 20.00 17.37 62.15
N TYR A 342 21.18 16.89 61.78
CA TYR A 342 22.32 16.78 62.69
C TYR A 342 23.27 17.98 62.50
N ILE A 343 23.63 18.65 63.60
CA ILE A 343 24.60 19.75 63.64
C ILE A 343 25.69 19.34 64.64
N GLY A 344 26.80 18.79 64.15
CA GLY A 344 27.81 18.19 65.02
C GLY A 344 27.28 16.93 65.72
N LEU A 345 27.19 16.95 67.06
CA LEU A 345 26.68 15.82 67.86
C LEU A 345 25.18 15.97 68.20
N ASP A 346 24.63 17.17 68.04
CA ASP A 346 23.24 17.47 68.36
C ASP A 346 22.33 17.18 67.16
N ASN A 347 21.07 16.86 67.44
CA ASN A 347 20.04 16.66 66.42
C ASN A 347 18.81 17.54 66.70
N VAL A 348 18.17 17.98 65.63
CA VAL A 348 16.96 18.80 65.66
C VAL A 348 15.94 18.18 64.71
N SER A 349 14.74 17.89 65.21
CA SER A 349 13.62 17.42 64.41
C SER A 349 12.89 18.61 63.78
N ILE A 350 12.77 18.62 62.45
CA ILE A 350 12.07 19.67 61.70
C ILE A 350 10.77 19.09 61.15
N PRO A 351 9.58 19.53 61.64
CA PRO A 351 8.32 19.14 61.03
C PRO A 351 8.16 19.82 59.68
N LEU A 352 7.92 19.01 58.64
CA LEU A 352 7.77 19.45 57.25
C LEU A 352 6.36 19.19 56.74
N SER A 353 5.84 20.18 56.01
CA SER A 353 4.55 20.13 55.33
C SER A 353 4.71 20.80 53.97
N LEU A 354 5.24 20.05 53.00
CA LEU A 354 5.68 20.58 51.72
C LEU A 354 4.79 20.07 50.58
N PRO A 355 4.13 20.95 49.81
CA PRO A 355 3.50 20.54 48.55
C PRO A 355 4.55 20.07 47.55
N VAL A 356 4.13 19.34 46.50
CA VAL A 356 5.04 18.84 45.45
C VAL A 356 5.76 20.00 44.78
N GLY A 357 7.10 19.97 44.75
CA GLY A 357 7.94 21.07 44.26
C GLY A 357 8.02 22.28 45.19
N GLY A 358 7.27 22.28 46.30
CA GLY A 358 7.37 23.27 47.36
C GLY A 358 8.68 23.15 48.12
N TYR A 359 9.11 24.25 48.72
CA TYR A 359 10.32 24.28 49.52
C TYR A 359 10.13 25.13 50.78
N GLU A 360 10.87 24.78 51.83
CA GLU A 360 11.01 25.60 53.03
C GLU A 360 12.47 25.92 53.28
N ARG A 361 12.73 27.11 53.81
CA ARG A 361 14.07 27.58 54.11
C ARG A 361 14.23 27.78 55.62
N TYR A 362 15.37 27.36 56.13
CA TYR A 362 15.71 27.45 57.54
C TYR A 362 17.06 28.14 57.69
N THR A 363 17.12 29.13 58.59
CA THR A 363 18.40 29.69 59.03
C THR A 363 18.96 28.80 60.12
N LEU A 364 20.21 28.39 59.95
CA LEU A 364 20.96 27.59 60.90
C LEU A 364 21.85 28.50 61.75
N SER A 365 21.79 28.36 63.07
CA SER A 365 22.70 29.01 64.02
C SER A 365 23.21 28.01 65.05
N ALA A 366 24.44 28.22 65.51
CA ALA A 366 25.14 27.45 66.55
C ALA A 366 26.27 28.33 67.12
N PRO A 367 26.83 28.04 68.31
CA PRO A 367 28.02 28.70 68.82
C PRO A 367 29.13 28.81 67.78
N ASP A 368 29.88 29.91 67.76
CA ASP A 368 30.87 30.19 66.70
C ASP A 368 31.80 28.99 66.45
N GLY A 369 31.76 28.47 65.22
CA GLY A 369 32.54 27.30 64.84
C GLY A 369 32.12 26.70 63.49
N ASP A 370 32.91 25.74 63.04
CA ASP A 370 32.62 24.94 61.84
C ASP A 370 31.95 23.63 62.25
N TYR A 371 30.75 23.39 61.73
CA TYR A 371 29.97 22.19 62.04
C TYR A 371 29.80 21.31 60.81
N ASP A 372 29.89 20.01 61.02
CA ASP A 372 29.48 19.02 60.03
C ASP A 372 27.97 18.84 60.12
N ILE A 373 27.27 19.27 59.07
CA ILE A 373 25.82 19.25 58.98
C ILE A 373 25.39 18.06 58.13
N THR A 374 24.52 17.20 58.68
CA THR A 374 23.96 16.05 57.97
C THR A 374 22.43 16.14 57.93
N VAL A 375 21.85 16.11 56.72
CA VAL A 375 20.39 16.16 56.49
C VAL A 375 20.02 15.23 55.35
N GLY A 376 19.38 14.11 55.68
CA GLY A 376 19.10 13.06 54.69
C GLY A 376 20.41 12.54 54.08
N SER A 377 20.58 12.71 52.77
CA SER A 377 21.79 12.34 52.04
C SER A 377 22.87 13.43 51.99
N LEU A 378 22.54 14.68 52.34
CA LEU A 378 23.48 15.80 52.30
C LEU A 378 24.41 15.79 53.52
N LYS A 379 25.72 15.88 53.27
CA LYS A 379 26.75 16.16 54.29
C LYS A 379 27.58 17.36 53.87
N LYS A 380 27.59 18.42 54.67
CA LYS A 380 28.34 19.66 54.35
C LYS A 380 28.89 20.30 55.62
N ARG A 381 30.15 20.72 55.58
CA ARG A 381 30.76 21.54 56.64
C ARG A 381 30.43 23.01 56.42
N VAL A 382 29.92 23.69 57.45
CA VAL A 382 29.44 25.07 57.38
C VAL A 382 29.84 25.84 58.63
N SER A 383 30.32 27.07 58.45
CA SER A 383 30.61 28.00 59.54
C SER A 383 29.33 28.65 60.06
N LEU A 384 28.93 28.30 61.27
CA LEU A 384 27.75 28.84 61.95
C LEU A 384 28.18 29.86 63.00
N SER A 385 27.32 30.83 63.30
CA SER A 385 27.50 31.78 64.39
C SER A 385 26.17 32.05 65.08
N GLY A 386 26.17 32.15 66.41
CA GLY A 386 24.97 32.30 67.23
C GLY A 386 25.21 31.89 68.69
N ASN A 387 24.21 32.04 69.55
CA ASN A 387 24.36 31.75 70.98
C ASN A 387 24.03 30.29 71.35
N ALA A 388 23.22 29.62 70.54
CA ALA A 388 22.77 28.26 70.75
C ALA A 388 22.45 27.60 69.40
N ILE A 389 22.39 26.26 69.39
CA ILE A 389 21.93 25.51 68.22
C ILE A 389 20.44 25.79 68.02
N GLN A 390 20.11 26.46 66.93
CA GLN A 390 18.73 26.82 66.60
C GLN A 390 18.50 26.69 65.10
N VAL A 391 17.32 26.17 64.76
CA VAL A 391 16.85 26.01 63.38
C VAL A 391 15.59 26.85 63.26
N GLN A 392 15.71 28.02 62.64
CA GLN A 392 14.60 28.96 62.53
C GLN A 392 14.02 28.95 61.12
N LYS A 393 12.74 28.61 60.99
CA LYS A 393 12.01 28.72 59.72
C LYS A 393 12.02 30.17 59.25
N ILE A 394 12.53 30.40 58.04
CA ILE A 394 12.43 31.69 57.38
C ILE A 394 11.02 31.76 56.83
N ASN A 395 10.13 32.44 57.56
CA ASN A 395 8.80 32.75 57.03
C ASN A 395 9.00 33.62 55.79
N GLN A 396 8.77 33.04 54.62
CA GLN A 396 8.60 33.79 53.38
C GLN A 396 7.31 34.59 53.51
N THR A 397 7.34 35.69 54.26
CA THR A 397 6.56 36.84 53.83
C THR A 397 7.17 37.22 52.50
N GLU A 398 6.53 36.80 51.40
CA GLU A 398 6.82 37.27 50.05
C GLU A 398 6.57 38.78 50.01
N TYR A 399 7.48 39.56 50.60
CA TYR A 399 7.72 40.93 50.17
C TYR A 399 8.36 40.82 48.80
N SER A 400 7.51 40.51 47.82
CA SER A 400 7.82 40.71 46.42
C SER A 400 8.12 42.20 46.33
N PHE A 401 9.41 42.57 46.29
CA PHE A 401 9.86 43.93 45.97
C PHE A 401 9.60 44.25 44.48
N THR A 402 9.04 43.29 43.74
CA THR A 402 8.61 43.38 42.34
C THR A 402 7.65 44.53 42.02
N PRO A 403 6.66 44.96 42.83
CA PRO A 403 5.82 46.10 42.47
C PRO A 403 6.62 47.40 42.50
N PHE A 404 7.57 47.58 43.43
CA PHE A 404 8.42 48.78 43.52
C PHE A 404 9.47 48.84 42.40
N ILE A 405 10.07 47.70 42.06
CA ILE A 405 11.02 47.63 40.94
C ILE A 405 10.30 47.82 39.61
N TRP A 406 9.11 47.21 39.40
CA TRP A 406 8.32 47.41 38.19
C TRP A 406 7.74 48.82 38.09
N THR A 407 7.31 49.45 39.18
CA THR A 407 6.93 50.88 39.15
C THR A 407 8.12 51.75 38.81
N PHE A 408 9.30 51.49 39.38
CA PHE A 408 10.52 52.23 39.03
C PHE A 408 10.90 52.06 37.55
N VAL A 409 10.86 50.83 37.02
CA VAL A 409 11.12 50.55 35.60
C VAL A 409 10.08 51.21 34.68
N LEU A 410 8.79 51.15 35.04
CA LEU A 410 7.73 51.83 34.29
C LEU A 410 7.88 53.35 34.32
N VAL A 411 8.29 53.93 35.45
CA VAL A 411 8.56 55.37 35.57
C VAL A 411 9.74 55.77 34.70
N VAL A 412 10.84 55.00 34.71
CA VAL A 412 12.01 55.26 33.86
C VAL A 412 11.66 55.14 32.37
N LEU A 413 10.87 54.14 31.98
CA LEU A 413 10.40 53.97 30.60
C LEU A 413 9.45 55.09 30.18
N ALA A 414 8.52 55.51 31.05
CA ALA A 414 7.63 56.63 30.80
C ALA A 414 8.43 57.95 30.64
N PHE A 415 9.46 58.15 31.45
CA PHE A 415 10.35 59.31 31.37
C PHE A 415 11.18 59.31 30.07
N GLY A 416 11.69 58.14 29.66
CA GLY A 416 12.37 57.97 28.38
C GLY A 416 11.47 58.24 27.18
N ALA A 417 10.24 57.69 27.19
CA ALA A 417 9.24 57.95 26.16
C ALA A 417 8.84 59.43 26.09
N TYR A 418 8.69 60.09 27.25
CA TYR A 418 8.40 61.53 27.34
C TYR A 418 9.50 62.39 26.70
N PHE A 419 10.78 62.06 26.93
CA PHE A 419 11.90 62.78 26.31
C PHE A 419 11.97 62.59 24.78
N ILE A 420 11.64 61.39 24.29
CA ILE A 420 11.58 61.10 22.85
C ILE A 420 10.43 61.87 22.20
N PHE A 421 9.23 61.86 22.81
CA PHE A 421 8.07 62.60 22.31
C PHE A 421 8.27 64.13 22.33
N LYS A 422 8.91 64.66 23.38
CA LYS A 422 9.22 66.09 23.51
C LYS A 422 10.25 66.57 22.49
N LYS A 423 11.15 65.70 22.03
CA LYS A 423 12.17 66.03 21.02
C LYS A 423 11.64 65.96 19.58
N TRP A 424 10.49 65.34 19.34
CA TRP A 424 9.95 65.14 17.98
C TRP A 424 8.98 66.24 17.49
N HIS A 425 8.54 67.16 18.34
CA HIS A 425 7.73 68.32 17.96
C HIS A 425 8.57 69.56 17.57
N LYS A 426 9.34 69.46 16.49
CA LYS A 426 9.75 70.63 15.69
C LYS A 426 9.39 70.35 14.22
N PRO A 427 8.58 71.20 13.55
CA PRO A 427 8.21 70.98 12.16
C PRO A 427 9.36 71.43 11.26
N HIS A 428 10.05 70.48 10.63
CA HIS A 428 10.94 70.78 9.52
C HIS A 428 10.52 70.04 8.25
N THR A 429 10.13 70.90 7.32
CA THR A 429 10.03 70.80 5.86
C THR A 429 11.07 69.92 5.15
N PHE A 430 10.56 69.16 4.18
CA PHE A 430 11.15 68.75 2.89
C PHE A 430 12.67 68.89 2.68
N ALA A 431 13.35 67.77 2.41
CA ALA A 431 14.45 67.71 1.43
C ALA A 431 14.67 66.29 0.88
N ARG A 432 14.68 66.20 -0.46
CA ARG A 432 15.10 65.04 -1.28
C ARG A 432 16.59 64.72 -1.05
N SER A 433 16.95 63.44 -1.05
CA SER A 433 18.30 62.96 -1.38
C SER A 433 18.26 61.47 -1.78
N LYS A 434 18.36 61.19 -3.08
CA LYS A 434 19.49 60.52 -3.78
C LYS A 434 19.86 59.11 -3.29
N LYS A 435 19.38 58.15 -4.09
CA LYS A 435 20.06 56.95 -4.62
C LYS A 435 21.57 56.85 -4.29
N GLN A 436 21.95 55.77 -3.60
CA GLN A 436 23.28 55.18 -3.75
C GLN A 436 23.23 53.66 -3.66
N LYS A 437 24.03 53.02 -4.53
CA LYS A 437 24.08 51.60 -4.87
C LYS A 437 25.30 50.96 -4.17
N ASN A 438 25.11 49.73 -3.68
CA ASN A 438 26.05 48.61 -3.49
C ASN A 438 27.23 48.85 -2.50
N VAL A 439 27.64 47.92 -1.63
CA VAL A 439 28.11 46.53 -1.89
C VAL A 439 28.05 45.67 -0.60
N LYS A 440 27.86 44.36 -0.83
CA LYS A 440 27.93 43.17 0.04
C LYS A 440 28.81 43.22 1.30
N LYS A 441 28.29 42.61 2.38
CA LYS A 441 29.06 41.69 3.24
C LYS A 441 28.18 40.52 3.68
N ILE A 442 28.72 39.32 3.51
CA ILE A 442 28.13 38.00 3.80
C ILE A 442 28.42 37.62 5.26
N SER A 443 27.61 36.68 5.78
CA SER A 443 27.53 36.10 7.14
C SER A 443 26.45 36.81 7.97
N GLU A 444 25.45 36.15 8.56
CA GLU A 444 25.39 34.82 9.18
C GLU A 444 23.97 34.23 9.12
N ILE A 445 23.89 32.89 9.10
CA ILE A 445 22.80 32.01 9.58
C ILE A 445 21.37 32.49 9.29
N ARG A 446 20.81 31.99 8.18
CA ARG A 446 19.36 32.02 7.93
C ARG A 446 18.66 31.19 9.02
N SER A 447 18.12 31.86 10.02
CA SER A 447 16.97 31.37 10.77
C SER A 447 15.95 30.86 9.76
N VAL A 448 15.45 29.63 9.97
CA VAL A 448 14.31 29.07 9.25
C VAL A 448 13.17 30.07 9.40
N HIS A 449 12.96 30.88 8.37
CA HIS A 449 11.87 31.84 8.33
C HIS A 449 10.61 30.99 8.21
N GLU A 450 9.81 30.93 9.27
CA GLU A 450 8.46 30.38 9.21
C GLU A 450 7.75 31.04 8.04
N SER A 451 7.55 30.26 6.97
CA SER A 451 6.88 30.73 5.77
C SER A 451 5.45 31.11 6.18
N ILE A 452 5.12 32.39 6.07
CA ILE A 452 3.78 32.90 6.32
C ILE A 452 2.80 32.05 5.49
N PRO A 453 1.79 31.40 6.11
CA PRO A 453 0.85 30.57 5.39
C PRO A 453 0.15 31.42 4.32
N VAL A 454 0.09 30.89 3.10
CA VAL A 454 -0.50 31.60 1.95
C VAL A 454 -2.01 31.77 2.12
N PHE A 455 -2.62 30.95 2.99
CA PHE A 455 -4.05 30.92 3.28
C PHE A 455 -4.33 31.35 4.72
N ASP A 456 -5.31 32.25 4.87
CA ASP A 456 -5.89 32.64 6.16
C ASP A 456 -7.36 32.25 6.11
N SER A 457 -7.60 30.95 6.17
CA SER A 457 -8.94 30.37 6.06
C SER A 457 -9.77 30.71 7.29
N LYS A 458 -11.04 31.10 7.12
CA LYS A 458 -11.94 31.40 8.25
C LYS A 458 -12.05 30.23 9.25
N LYS A 459 -11.96 28.99 8.75
CA LYS A 459 -11.98 27.77 9.56
C LYS A 459 -10.61 27.12 9.55
N LYS A 460 -10.03 26.87 10.72
CA LYS A 460 -8.73 26.21 10.82
C LYS A 460 -8.88 24.73 10.46
N VAL A 461 -8.24 24.29 9.38
CA VAL A 461 -8.24 22.88 8.96
C VAL A 461 -6.92 22.22 9.36
N GLU A 462 -6.98 21.11 10.10
CA GLU A 462 -5.79 20.35 10.52
C GLU A 462 -5.89 18.88 10.09
N LEU A 463 -4.83 18.39 9.45
CA LEU A 463 -4.63 16.97 9.22
C LEU A 463 -4.14 16.33 10.52
N SER A 464 -4.90 15.38 11.05
CA SER A 464 -4.51 14.60 12.22
C SER A 464 -4.25 13.15 11.83
N LEU A 465 -3.22 12.56 12.44
CA LEU A 465 -2.86 11.16 12.25
C LEU A 465 -3.79 10.20 12.99
N SER A 466 -4.61 10.70 13.92
CA SER A 466 -5.56 9.90 14.68
C SER A 466 -6.62 10.80 15.30
N ILE A 467 -7.87 10.61 14.89
CA ILE A 467 -9.05 11.29 15.45
C ILE A 467 -10.22 10.32 15.53
N VAL A 468 -11.05 10.51 16.56
CA VAL A 468 -12.38 9.93 16.63
C VAL A 468 -13.33 10.90 15.93
N GLY A 469 -13.96 10.44 14.85
CA GLY A 469 -14.85 11.25 14.03
C GLY A 469 -15.70 10.39 13.10
N THR A 470 -16.40 11.02 12.16
CA THR A 470 -17.25 10.30 11.21
C THR A 470 -16.42 9.76 10.05
N LYS A 471 -16.34 8.42 9.93
CA LYS A 471 -15.74 7.73 8.79
C LYS A 471 -16.68 7.81 7.59
N GLN A 472 -16.21 8.37 6.49
CA GLN A 472 -17.00 8.58 5.28
C GLN A 472 -16.13 8.66 4.03
N ASN A 473 -16.71 8.35 2.87
CA ASN A 473 -16.01 8.57 1.61
C ASN A 473 -16.14 10.04 1.18
N ALA A 474 -15.03 10.63 0.76
CA ALA A 474 -14.94 12.02 0.33
C ALA A 474 -14.26 12.13 -1.03
N THR A 475 -14.62 13.18 -1.76
CA THR A 475 -13.90 13.59 -2.96
C THR A 475 -12.77 14.52 -2.56
N LEU A 476 -11.54 14.16 -2.90
CA LEU A 476 -10.33 14.90 -2.57
C LEU A 476 -9.72 15.42 -3.87
N GLY A 477 -9.66 16.74 -4.02
CA GLY A 477 -8.82 17.36 -5.04
C GLY A 477 -7.47 17.77 -4.49
N CYS A 478 -6.43 17.69 -5.32
CA CYS A 478 -5.07 18.10 -4.98
C CYS A 478 -4.50 18.96 -6.10
N ILE A 479 -3.94 20.11 -5.74
CA ILE A 479 -3.20 21.01 -6.61
C ILE A 479 -1.74 20.95 -6.17
N SER A 480 -0.86 20.46 -7.04
CA SER A 480 0.59 20.53 -6.84
C SER A 480 1.10 21.82 -7.46
N ILE A 481 1.85 22.62 -6.68
CA ILE A 481 2.46 23.88 -7.12
C ILE A 481 3.96 23.64 -7.28
N LYS A 482 4.42 23.53 -8.53
CA LYS A 482 5.77 23.06 -8.84
C LYS A 482 6.85 24.09 -8.48
N ASN A 483 6.51 25.37 -8.57
CA ASN A 483 7.40 26.48 -8.23
C ASN A 483 7.02 27.16 -6.89
N TYR A 484 6.60 26.37 -5.89
CA TYR A 484 6.19 26.87 -4.57
C TYR A 484 7.16 27.86 -3.90
N PRO A 485 8.49 27.62 -3.86
CA PRO A 485 9.42 28.55 -3.23
C PRO A 485 9.46 29.95 -3.86
N GLU A 486 9.15 30.06 -5.15
CA GLU A 486 9.13 31.33 -5.87
C GLU A 486 7.85 32.11 -5.55
N ILE A 487 6.72 31.41 -5.54
CA ILE A 487 5.40 32.01 -5.33
C ILE A 487 5.09 32.31 -3.85
N SER A 488 5.75 31.62 -2.90
CA SER A 488 5.56 31.84 -1.47
C SER A 488 6.08 33.20 -0.99
N SER A 489 6.84 33.91 -1.85
CA SER A 489 7.28 35.29 -1.60
C SER A 489 6.12 36.30 -1.56
N GLY A 490 4.91 35.92 -1.96
CA GLY A 490 3.72 36.76 -1.91
C GLY A 490 3.63 37.82 -3.02
N GLN A 491 4.56 37.84 -3.98
CA GLN A 491 4.54 38.78 -5.10
C GLN A 491 3.54 38.35 -6.19
N GLY A 492 2.95 39.30 -6.92
CA GLY A 492 2.20 39.05 -8.15
C GLY A 492 0.74 38.58 -7.99
N ASN A 493 -0.01 39.06 -6.99
CA ASN A 493 -1.43 38.73 -6.75
C ASN A 493 -1.73 37.22 -6.59
N VAL A 494 -0.71 36.42 -6.23
CA VAL A 494 -0.84 34.99 -5.94
C VAL A 494 -1.81 34.75 -4.78
N LYS A 495 -1.74 35.56 -3.71
CA LYS A 495 -2.64 35.48 -2.55
C LYS A 495 -4.11 35.65 -2.94
N GLU A 496 -4.43 36.66 -3.77
CA GLU A 496 -5.79 36.89 -4.25
C GLU A 496 -6.31 35.71 -5.09
N THR A 497 -5.44 35.09 -5.88
CA THR A 497 -5.78 33.94 -6.72
C THR A 497 -6.13 32.71 -5.89
N PHE A 498 -5.37 32.47 -4.83
CA PHE A 498 -5.64 31.39 -3.89
C PHE A 498 -6.88 31.64 -3.02
N LEU A 499 -7.15 32.88 -2.63
CA LEU A 499 -8.41 33.26 -1.97
C LEU A 499 -9.64 32.99 -2.86
N ARG A 500 -9.54 33.24 -4.17
CA ARG A 500 -10.62 32.89 -5.11
C ARG A 500 -10.83 31.38 -5.22
N ILE A 501 -9.76 30.59 -5.19
CA ILE A 501 -9.83 29.12 -5.16
C ILE A 501 -10.53 28.65 -3.89
N GLU A 502 -10.15 29.19 -2.74
CA GLU A 502 -10.77 28.88 -1.45
C GLU A 502 -12.26 29.23 -1.45
N GLN A 503 -12.63 30.40 -1.94
CA GLN A 503 -14.02 30.83 -2.04
C GLN A 503 -14.88 29.86 -2.85
N ILE A 504 -14.40 29.38 -4.01
CA ILE A 504 -15.12 28.39 -4.83
C ILE A 504 -15.32 27.08 -4.07
N VAL A 505 -14.32 26.64 -3.31
CA VAL A 505 -14.41 25.43 -2.50
C VAL A 505 -15.44 25.62 -1.38
N GLU A 506 -15.41 26.76 -0.68
CA GLU A 506 -16.35 27.09 0.40
C GLU A 506 -17.80 27.26 -0.10
N GLU A 507 -18.02 27.88 -1.27
CA GLU A 507 -19.33 28.00 -1.92
C GLU A 507 -19.97 26.63 -2.19
N ASN A 508 -19.14 25.60 -2.41
CA ASN A 508 -19.56 24.22 -2.58
C ASN A 508 -19.51 23.40 -1.27
N LYS A 509 -19.46 24.07 -0.11
CA LYS A 509 -19.39 23.46 1.23
C LYS A 509 -18.19 22.52 1.41
N GLY A 510 -17.11 22.74 0.65
CA GLY A 510 -15.83 22.08 0.87
C GLY A 510 -14.99 22.81 1.90
N PHE A 511 -13.81 22.26 2.18
CA PHE A 511 -12.77 22.93 2.95
C PHE A 511 -11.40 22.72 2.31
N VAL A 512 -10.49 23.66 2.55
CA VAL A 512 -9.14 23.67 1.96
C VAL A 512 -8.10 23.35 3.03
N TYR A 513 -7.12 22.52 2.68
CA TYR A 513 -5.99 22.17 3.53
C TYR A 513 -4.68 22.34 2.75
N GLN A 514 -3.73 23.10 3.28
CA GLN A 514 -2.41 23.27 2.66
C GLN A 514 -1.36 22.40 3.36
N ASN A 515 -0.52 21.73 2.58
CA ASN A 515 0.65 20.99 3.04
C ASN A 515 1.80 21.25 2.07
N GLU A 516 2.73 22.11 2.50
CA GLU A 516 3.89 22.54 1.69
C GLU A 516 3.46 23.09 0.31
N SER A 517 3.93 22.46 -0.77
CA SER A 517 3.65 22.78 -2.17
C SER A 517 2.33 22.19 -2.69
N TYR A 518 1.51 21.59 -1.81
CA TYR A 518 0.23 20.98 -2.17
C TYR A 518 -0.93 21.69 -1.50
N LEU A 519 -1.95 22.02 -2.30
CA LEU A 519 -3.24 22.49 -1.82
C LEU A 519 -4.28 21.39 -2.02
N PHE A 520 -4.96 21.00 -0.96
CA PHE A 520 -6.04 20.03 -1.00
C PHE A 520 -7.38 20.73 -0.82
N PHE A 521 -8.39 20.31 -1.57
CA PHE A 521 -9.77 20.63 -1.26
C PHE A 521 -10.55 19.33 -1.06
N ILE A 522 -11.36 19.30 0.00
CA ILE A 522 -12.05 18.10 0.45
C ILE A 522 -13.55 18.35 0.47
N LEU A 523 -14.29 17.50 -0.24
CA LEU A 523 -15.74 17.46 -0.25
C LEU A 523 -16.20 16.22 0.55
N ALA A 524 -16.38 16.43 1.85
CA ALA A 524 -16.80 15.39 2.79
C ALA A 524 -18.32 15.49 3.07
N PRO A 525 -19.09 14.39 2.98
CA PRO A 525 -20.55 14.41 3.16
C PRO A 525 -21.03 15.06 4.47
N ALA A 526 -20.28 14.91 5.57
CA ALA A 526 -20.59 15.57 6.85
C ALA A 526 -20.68 17.10 6.76
N ILE A 527 -20.03 17.71 5.76
CA ILE A 527 -20.05 19.16 5.53
C ILE A 527 -20.92 19.51 4.33
N THR A 528 -20.80 18.79 3.21
CA THR A 528 -21.57 19.08 1.99
C THR A 528 -23.04 18.70 2.10
N ARG A 529 -23.38 17.78 3.02
CA ARG A 529 -24.70 17.16 3.18
C ARG A 529 -25.17 16.38 1.95
N THR A 530 -24.23 15.87 1.16
CA THR A 530 -24.51 15.00 0.01
C THR A 530 -23.36 14.00 -0.20
N PHE A 531 -23.71 12.79 -0.64
CA PHE A 531 -22.74 11.75 -1.02
C PHE A 531 -22.28 11.86 -2.47
N LYS A 532 -22.96 12.68 -3.28
CA LYS A 532 -22.68 12.87 -4.72
C LYS A 532 -21.64 13.97 -4.98
N ASN A 533 -20.52 13.92 -4.28
CA ASN A 533 -19.47 14.95 -4.35
C ASN A 533 -18.50 14.78 -5.54
N GLN A 534 -18.55 13.65 -6.25
CA GLN A 534 -17.58 13.30 -7.29
C GLN A 534 -17.63 14.28 -8.47
N LYS A 535 -18.83 14.48 -9.04
CA LYS A 535 -19.05 15.46 -10.12
C LYS A 535 -18.67 16.86 -9.69
N VAL A 536 -19.08 17.26 -8.49
CA VAL A 536 -18.79 18.59 -7.93
C VAL A 536 -17.28 18.80 -7.81
N GLY A 537 -16.52 17.80 -7.34
CA GLY A 537 -15.06 17.88 -7.26
C GLY A 537 -14.37 18.03 -8.63
N VAL A 538 -14.90 17.38 -9.67
CA VAL A 538 -14.41 17.56 -11.05
C VAL A 538 -14.72 18.96 -11.59
N LEU A 539 -15.91 19.49 -11.33
CA LEU A 539 -16.30 20.85 -11.73
C LEU A 539 -15.46 21.93 -11.03
N ILE A 540 -15.26 21.80 -9.71
CA ILE A 540 -14.37 22.68 -8.93
C ILE A 540 -12.96 22.65 -9.53
N SER A 541 -12.45 21.47 -9.89
CA SER A 541 -11.12 21.33 -10.51
C SER A 541 -11.00 22.08 -11.84
N GLN A 542 -12.06 22.06 -12.67
CA GLN A 542 -12.10 22.81 -13.92
C GLN A 542 -12.11 24.33 -13.67
N GLN A 543 -12.87 24.80 -12.68
CA GLN A 543 -12.89 26.21 -12.29
C GLN A 543 -11.53 26.67 -11.76
N ILE A 544 -10.91 25.89 -10.88
CA ILE A 544 -9.57 26.15 -10.34
C ILE A 544 -8.54 26.22 -11.48
N LYS A 545 -8.58 25.27 -12.43
CA LYS A 545 -7.71 25.30 -13.62
C LYS A 545 -7.88 26.59 -14.41
N ASN A 546 -9.11 27.08 -14.58
CA ASN A 546 -9.38 28.32 -15.29
C ASN A 546 -8.83 29.54 -14.54
N ILE A 547 -9.00 29.61 -13.22
CA ILE A 547 -8.43 30.67 -12.37
C ILE A 547 -6.91 30.71 -12.49
N LEU A 548 -6.24 29.56 -12.37
CA LEU A 548 -4.78 29.48 -12.45
C LEU A 548 -4.27 29.85 -13.85
N ASN A 549 -4.98 29.44 -14.91
CA ASN A 549 -4.66 29.84 -16.28
C ASN A 549 -4.87 31.35 -16.51
N GLU A 550 -5.92 31.94 -15.95
CA GLU A 550 -6.18 33.37 -16.02
C GLU A 550 -5.08 34.16 -15.30
N HIS A 551 -4.67 33.71 -14.11
CA HIS A 551 -3.54 34.28 -13.39
C HIS A 551 -2.28 34.28 -14.26
N ASN A 552 -1.93 33.12 -14.83
CA ASN A 552 -0.74 32.96 -15.67
C ASN A 552 -0.77 33.80 -16.95
N LYS A 553 -1.95 34.24 -17.40
CA LYS A 553 -2.10 35.20 -18.51
C LYS A 553 -1.90 36.65 -18.07
N LYS A 554 -2.36 37.00 -16.86
CA LYS A 554 -2.40 38.39 -16.36
C LYS A 554 -1.12 38.82 -15.64
N PHE A 555 -0.46 37.90 -14.93
CA PHE A 555 0.65 38.22 -14.05
C PHE A 555 1.98 37.66 -14.58
N LYS A 556 3.07 38.39 -14.31
CA LYS A 556 4.42 37.96 -14.68
C LYS A 556 4.89 36.75 -13.87
N GLN A 557 4.50 36.69 -12.60
CA GLN A 557 4.75 35.54 -11.73
C GLN A 557 3.83 34.40 -12.19
N ARG A 558 4.38 33.40 -12.87
CA ARG A 558 3.59 32.23 -13.30
C ARG A 558 3.49 31.23 -12.16
N ILE A 559 2.33 30.61 -12.01
CA ILE A 559 2.10 29.46 -11.14
C ILE A 559 2.18 28.21 -12.00
N GLU A 560 3.22 27.41 -11.79
CA GLU A 560 3.32 26.09 -12.42
C GLU A 560 2.55 25.08 -11.59
N PHE A 561 1.52 24.46 -12.18
CA PHE A 561 0.61 23.61 -11.40
C PHE A 561 0.25 22.30 -12.08
N GLY A 562 -0.18 21.35 -11.27
CA GLY A 562 -0.87 20.13 -11.71
C GLY A 562 -2.05 19.83 -10.79
N ILE A 563 -3.16 19.35 -11.35
CA ILE A 563 -4.40 19.09 -10.60
C ILE A 563 -4.73 17.60 -10.69
N SER A 564 -5.07 17.00 -9.56
CA SER A 564 -5.66 15.67 -9.51
C SER A 564 -6.97 15.67 -8.70
N VAL A 565 -7.85 14.72 -9.02
CA VAL A 565 -9.10 14.48 -8.26
C VAL A 565 -9.19 12.99 -7.96
N ASN A 566 -9.44 12.68 -6.70
CA ASN A 566 -9.44 11.33 -6.17
C ASN A 566 -10.66 11.08 -5.27
N TYR A 567 -10.93 9.81 -4.99
CA TYR A 567 -12.02 9.36 -4.14
C TYR A 567 -11.50 8.34 -3.14
N GLY A 568 -11.85 8.52 -1.87
CA GLY A 568 -11.45 7.59 -0.82
C GLY A 568 -12.02 7.96 0.53
N THR A 569 -11.66 7.18 1.54
CA THR A 569 -12.22 7.32 2.89
C THR A 569 -11.41 8.30 3.72
N VAL A 570 -12.14 9.16 4.44
CA VAL A 570 -11.60 10.08 5.44
C VAL A 570 -12.39 9.93 6.73
N ILE A 571 -11.75 10.22 7.86
CA ILE A 571 -12.43 10.47 9.13
C ILE A 571 -12.45 11.97 9.32
N THR A 572 -13.62 12.56 9.63
CA THR A 572 -13.75 14.00 9.86
C THR A 572 -14.33 14.27 11.24
N LYS A 573 -13.77 15.26 11.94
CA LYS A 573 -14.28 15.79 13.20
C LYS A 573 -14.46 17.30 13.06
N ILE A 574 -15.69 17.77 13.24
CA ILE A 574 -16.04 19.19 13.14
C ILE A 574 -16.16 19.75 14.56
N GLU A 575 -15.31 20.72 14.89
CA GLU A 575 -15.36 21.52 16.11
C GLU A 575 -15.72 22.97 15.73
N SER A 576 -16.23 23.77 16.66
CA SER A 576 -16.94 25.04 16.40
C SER A 576 -16.27 26.00 15.41
N ASN A 577 -14.93 26.03 15.34
CA ASN A 577 -14.18 26.78 14.33
C ASN A 577 -12.99 26.01 13.72
N LYS A 578 -12.97 24.69 13.88
CA LYS A 578 -11.84 23.85 13.52
C LYS A 578 -12.33 22.56 12.88
N ILE A 579 -11.77 22.21 11.72
CA ILE A 579 -12.05 20.95 11.04
C ILE A 579 -10.80 20.09 11.15
N GLN A 580 -10.90 18.97 11.86
CA GLN A 580 -9.85 17.96 11.88
C GLN A 580 -10.25 16.84 10.94
N PHE A 581 -9.30 16.37 10.13
CA PHE A 581 -9.54 15.20 9.29
C PHE A 581 -8.34 14.25 9.30
N MET A 582 -8.61 12.98 9.05
CA MET A 582 -7.61 11.94 8.85
C MET A 582 -7.92 11.24 7.53
N SER A 583 -6.93 11.15 6.64
CA SER A 583 -7.02 10.36 5.42
C SER A 583 -6.73 8.89 5.73
N LEU A 584 -7.56 7.97 5.24
CA LEU A 584 -7.29 6.53 5.35
C LEU A 584 -6.60 6.00 4.09
N GLY A 585 -5.72 5.00 4.26
CA GLY A 585 -5.00 4.35 3.17
C GLY A 585 -4.13 5.30 2.35
N THR A 586 -4.11 5.12 1.03
CA THR A 586 -3.22 5.85 0.11
C THR A 586 -3.84 7.09 -0.52
N LEU A 587 -4.97 7.61 -0.01
CA LEU A 587 -5.74 8.67 -0.67
C LEU A 587 -4.90 9.94 -0.91
N ILE A 588 -4.25 10.49 0.12
CA ILE A 588 -3.40 11.70 0.00
C ILE A 588 -2.17 11.44 -0.88
N THR A 589 -1.48 10.31 -0.68
CA THR A 589 -0.26 9.98 -1.41
C THR A 589 -0.52 9.78 -2.91
N THR A 590 -1.60 9.07 -3.26
CA THR A 590 -2.05 8.88 -4.65
C THR A 590 -2.42 10.23 -5.27
N SER A 591 -3.14 11.09 -4.55
CA SER A 591 -3.50 12.42 -5.06
C SER A 591 -2.29 13.32 -5.30
N LYS A 592 -1.33 13.36 -4.35
CA LYS A 592 -0.06 14.09 -4.52
C LYS A 592 0.68 13.60 -5.77
N LYS A 593 0.87 12.28 -5.90
CA LYS A 593 1.58 11.69 -7.02
C LYS A 593 0.91 12.00 -8.36
N LEU A 594 -0.41 11.83 -8.48
CA LEU A 594 -1.13 12.18 -9.72
C LEU A 594 -1.04 13.68 -10.03
N ALA A 595 -1.14 14.56 -9.02
CA ALA A 595 -1.05 16.00 -9.21
C ALA A 595 0.35 16.45 -9.68
N SER A 596 1.42 15.89 -9.11
CA SER A 596 2.80 16.24 -9.48
C SER A 596 3.14 15.88 -10.94
N PHE A 597 2.61 14.76 -11.43
CA PHE A 597 2.78 14.32 -12.82
C PHE A 597 1.90 15.10 -13.81
N SER A 598 0.86 15.76 -13.32
CA SER A 598 0.02 16.61 -14.16
C SER A 598 0.76 17.89 -14.59
N LEU A 599 0.70 18.22 -15.88
CA LEU A 599 1.28 19.43 -16.48
C LEU A 599 0.16 20.42 -16.85
N GLY A 600 -0.47 21.03 -15.85
CA GLY A 600 -1.59 21.97 -16.03
C GLY A 600 -2.90 21.31 -16.50
N LYS A 601 -2.98 19.98 -16.50
CA LYS A 601 -4.19 19.22 -16.82
C LYS A 601 -4.85 18.72 -15.53
N ILE A 602 -6.06 18.18 -15.64
CA ILE A 602 -6.76 17.55 -14.51
C ILE A 602 -6.64 16.05 -14.71
N ILE A 603 -6.07 15.33 -13.74
CA ILE A 603 -5.99 13.87 -13.75
C ILE A 603 -7.00 13.32 -12.74
N VAL A 604 -7.93 12.50 -13.21
CA VAL A 604 -8.93 11.84 -12.39
C VAL A 604 -8.46 10.43 -12.06
N SER A 605 -8.41 10.07 -10.79
CA SER A 605 -8.04 8.70 -10.39
C SER A 605 -9.06 7.66 -10.88
N ASP A 606 -8.61 6.43 -11.12
CA ASP A 606 -9.49 5.30 -11.48
C ASP A 606 -10.63 5.10 -10.47
N LYS A 607 -10.32 5.11 -9.16
CA LYS A 607 -11.32 5.02 -8.08
C LYS A 607 -12.43 6.07 -8.15
N LEU A 608 -12.11 7.32 -8.53
CA LEU A 608 -13.14 8.36 -8.70
C LEU A 608 -14.04 8.02 -9.89
N LEU A 609 -13.45 7.56 -11.00
CA LEU A 609 -14.17 7.20 -12.22
C LEU A 609 -15.15 6.03 -11.98
N GLU A 610 -14.70 4.99 -11.28
CA GLU A 610 -15.54 3.85 -10.87
C GLU A 610 -16.75 4.27 -10.03
N ASN A 611 -16.61 5.35 -9.26
CA ASN A 611 -17.65 5.87 -8.37
C ASN A 611 -18.45 7.04 -8.98
N MET A 612 -18.25 7.37 -10.26
CA MET A 612 -19.00 8.40 -10.97
C MET A 612 -20.05 7.78 -11.90
N GLU A 613 -21.28 8.31 -11.86
CA GLU A 613 -22.37 7.91 -12.76
C GLU A 613 -22.14 8.42 -14.22
N GLU A 614 -21.35 9.49 -14.36
CA GLU A 614 -21.04 10.13 -15.63
C GLU A 614 -19.81 9.55 -16.31
N LYS A 615 -19.89 9.38 -17.64
CA LYS A 615 -18.74 8.96 -18.44
C LYS A 615 -17.81 10.15 -18.64
N ILE A 616 -16.57 10.02 -18.19
CA ILE A 616 -15.50 10.97 -18.48
C ILE A 616 -14.82 10.53 -19.78
N LYS A 617 -14.62 11.46 -20.72
CA LYS A 617 -13.72 11.25 -21.85
C LYS A 617 -12.32 11.71 -21.45
N GLY A 618 -11.35 10.80 -21.55
CA GLY A 618 -9.98 11.10 -21.19
C GLY A 618 -8.99 10.04 -21.61
N ASP A 619 -7.74 10.47 -21.81
CA ASP A 619 -6.61 9.58 -22.09
C ASP A 619 -6.18 8.88 -20.80
N LEU A 620 -5.92 7.57 -20.86
CA LEU A 620 -5.28 6.86 -19.75
C LEU A 620 -3.87 7.39 -19.54
N VAL A 621 -3.56 7.77 -18.30
CA VAL A 621 -2.24 8.19 -17.84
C VAL A 621 -1.78 7.23 -16.75
N GLN A 622 -0.68 6.53 -17.00
CA GLN A 622 -0.09 5.61 -16.03
C GLN A 622 1.15 6.25 -15.39
N VAL A 623 1.15 6.30 -14.05
CA VAL A 623 2.23 6.90 -13.25
C VAL A 623 2.79 5.85 -12.30
N GLY A 624 3.73 5.04 -12.80
CA GLY A 624 4.18 3.83 -12.14
C GLY A 624 3.04 2.80 -12.05
N SER A 625 2.69 2.36 -10.85
CA SER A 625 1.55 1.46 -10.61
C SER A 625 0.19 2.17 -10.57
N LEU A 626 0.14 3.50 -10.58
CA LEU A 626 -1.12 4.24 -10.48
C LEU A 626 -1.71 4.49 -11.86
N LYS A 627 -3.01 4.20 -12.02
CA LYS A 627 -3.82 4.56 -13.19
C LYS A 627 -4.64 5.82 -12.90
N GLY A 628 -4.68 6.72 -13.87
CA GLY A 628 -5.56 7.88 -13.87
C GLY A 628 -5.95 8.27 -15.28
N TYR A 629 -6.90 9.19 -15.41
CA TYR A 629 -7.44 9.63 -16.69
C TYR A 629 -7.30 11.13 -16.82
N LYS A 630 -6.67 11.59 -17.89
CA LYS A 630 -6.56 13.00 -18.21
C LYS A 630 -7.92 13.50 -18.69
N LEU A 631 -8.54 14.38 -17.91
CA LEU A 631 -9.87 14.92 -18.20
C LEU A 631 -9.82 15.82 -19.45
N GLU A 632 -10.49 15.40 -20.52
CA GLU A 632 -10.73 16.22 -21.70
C GLU A 632 -12.05 16.96 -21.59
N ASN A 633 -13.15 16.21 -21.46
CA ASN A 633 -14.51 16.73 -21.39
C ASN A 633 -15.38 15.89 -20.45
N LEU A 634 -16.31 16.56 -19.76
CA LEU A 634 -17.35 15.92 -18.97
C LEU A 634 -18.60 15.76 -19.86
N VAL A 635 -19.01 14.53 -20.15
CA VAL A 635 -20.21 14.27 -20.96
C VAL A 635 -21.44 14.40 -20.05
N ASP A 636 -22.14 15.52 -20.12
CA ASP A 636 -23.37 15.70 -19.37
C ASP A 636 -24.52 14.94 -20.06
N LYS A 637 -24.81 13.72 -19.57
CA LYS A 637 -25.94 12.91 -20.05
C LYS A 637 -27.28 13.66 -19.97
N ASN A 638 -27.43 14.62 -19.05
CA ASN A 638 -28.69 15.32 -18.87
C ASN A 638 -28.95 16.39 -19.94
N SER A 639 -27.89 16.97 -20.53
CA SER A 639 -28.02 17.97 -21.61
C SER A 639 -28.68 17.41 -22.87
N HIS A 640 -28.54 16.10 -23.13
CA HIS A 640 -29.21 15.43 -24.24
C HIS A 640 -30.60 14.93 -23.88
N SER A 641 -30.94 14.74 -22.60
CA SER A 641 -32.26 14.25 -22.20
C SER A 641 -33.38 15.23 -22.54
N THR A 642 -33.16 16.54 -22.39
CA THR A 642 -34.11 17.60 -22.77
C THR A 642 -34.23 17.74 -24.29
N PHE A 643 -33.11 17.59 -25.02
CA PHE A 643 -33.13 17.55 -26.48
C PHE A 643 -33.86 16.32 -27.01
N ILE A 644 -33.59 15.13 -26.48
CA ILE A 644 -34.24 13.86 -26.85
C ILE A 644 -35.73 13.92 -26.51
N LYS A 645 -36.12 14.36 -25.31
CA LYS A 645 -37.52 14.58 -24.95
C LYS A 645 -38.21 15.58 -25.88
N GLY A 646 -37.54 16.70 -26.18
CA GLY A 646 -38.06 17.71 -27.11
C GLY A 646 -38.13 17.20 -28.56
N PHE A 647 -37.24 16.32 -28.98
CA PHE A 647 -37.23 15.69 -30.30
C PHE A 647 -38.35 14.65 -30.42
N LEU A 648 -38.50 13.75 -29.42
CA LEU A 648 -39.59 12.77 -29.37
C LEU A 648 -40.96 13.47 -29.34
N ALA A 649 -41.12 14.51 -28.53
CA ALA A 649 -42.37 15.29 -28.46
C ALA A 649 -42.67 16.08 -29.75
N ARG A 650 -41.68 16.32 -30.62
CA ARG A 650 -41.89 16.86 -31.97
C ARG A 650 -42.36 15.76 -32.92
N GLN A 651 -41.70 14.60 -32.92
CA GLN A 651 -42.14 13.46 -33.74
C GLN A 651 -43.56 12.99 -33.42
N GLU A 652 -43.95 12.96 -32.13
CA GLU A 652 -45.32 12.64 -31.74
C GLU A 652 -46.34 13.67 -32.25
N ARG A 653 -45.98 14.97 -32.22
CA ARG A 653 -46.83 16.03 -32.77
C ARG A 653 -46.98 15.95 -34.27
N ASP A 654 -45.93 15.61 -35.00
CA ASP A 654 -45.97 15.49 -36.45
C ASP A 654 -46.79 14.26 -36.87
N LYS A 655 -46.62 13.12 -36.17
CA LYS A 655 -47.50 11.94 -36.34
C LYS A 655 -48.98 12.25 -36.08
N LEU A 656 -49.28 13.04 -35.04
CA LEU A 656 -50.65 13.47 -34.72
C LEU A 656 -51.23 14.41 -35.81
N LYS A 657 -50.39 15.22 -36.46
CA LYS A 657 -50.83 16.05 -37.59
C LYS A 657 -51.13 15.21 -38.82
N GLU A 658 -50.28 14.23 -39.14
CA GLU A 658 -50.49 13.30 -40.26
C GLU A 658 -51.79 12.50 -40.09
N THR A 659 -52.05 11.94 -38.91
CA THR A 659 -53.30 11.22 -38.63
C THR A 659 -54.54 12.12 -38.69
N ASN A 660 -54.42 13.40 -38.34
CA ASN A 660 -55.53 14.35 -38.44
C ASN A 660 -55.76 14.85 -39.87
N SER A 661 -54.73 14.89 -40.72
CA SER A 661 -54.90 15.16 -42.15
C SER A 661 -55.52 13.98 -42.91
N GLU A 662 -55.16 12.74 -42.54
CA GLU A 662 -55.78 11.54 -43.13
C GLU A 662 -57.27 11.39 -42.78
N LYS A 663 -57.71 11.86 -41.60
CA LYS A 663 -59.13 11.87 -41.22
C LYS A 663 -59.96 12.99 -41.85
N LYS A 664 -59.33 13.97 -42.49
CA LYS A 664 -60.00 15.12 -43.12
C LYS A 664 -60.14 14.98 -44.64
N ASN A 665 -59.48 13.99 -45.23
CA ASN A 665 -59.75 13.50 -46.57
C ASN A 665 -60.67 12.29 -46.47
#